data_AF-A0A949WFB7-F1
#
_entry.id   AF-A0A949WFB7-F1
#
_cell.length_a   1.000
_cell.length_b   1.000
_cell.length_c   1.000
_cell.angle_alpha   90.00
_cell.angle_beta   90.00
_cell.angle_gamma   90.00
#
_symmetry.space_group_name_H-M   'P 1'
#
loop_
_entity.id
_entity.type
_entity.pdbx_description
1 polymer ?
#
loop_
_entity_poly.entity_id
_entity_poly.type
_entity_poly.pdbx_seq_one_letter_code
_entity_poly.pdbx_strand_id
1 'polypeptide(L)'
;MQHFFTRPIFWVILSLIGFICLPSKALDYGLFDSTQDEILAAMGWTNLNLTWAWFLPLLAFLVPFKQSVQRSKIELLLLGSLFIFVFVSAIIAKISLGYSTLFLIVAILALSTNALANLKIMQGDRFIIAALLSIILLIFFFIVYPTIAIFISMFYDGDEFIPSQVLTILQQPYVLRVVTNSLSVAATVGILSTLFGLAFALYTTRIAQRTAFIGKIFSILPIVTPPFVVGLGVTLMLGRSGYVTEFLVDYLGFSNNWLYGFTGIVIAHTLALTPMSFMILEGALKSIHPSVEEAAYTLRSNRYQAFAHIIFPLLKPALANSFLVVVIQSLADFSTPLVLGGSFDVIATQIYFYIAGSQLDYASASTLGTILLVFSLAIFVIQYLWIGNRSYVTVSGKSYRGDVQELPSGMKAVIICSLAFWVLFNVVLYGSIFYGSFTVNWGVDYTLTLNNYINLFGQGFSDGAWPSLIQTVIFAASAAPITALFGLLIAYITVRREFKGKKTLEFLTLLCFAVPGTVAGVSYILAFNDAPIYLTGTGMIIVLSMVMRNMPVGMRAAIAGLGQLDKSLDEASLSLKAGSFKTIFFIVLPLLKPALLSALVTSFVRAMTTVSAIVFLVTADTRVATSYILNRVEDGEYGVAIAYGSILIVVMMAIIFLFDWIVGDTRIARSKAKKMN
;
A
#
# COMPACT_ATOMS: atom_id res chain seq x y z
N MET A 1 16.42 -34.96 -6.14
CA MET A 1 15.17 -34.16 -6.21
C MET A 1 15.14 -33.10 -7.32
N GLN A 2 16.23 -32.36 -7.60
CA GLN A 2 16.21 -31.26 -8.60
C GLN A 2 15.76 -31.66 -10.02
N HIS A 3 15.98 -32.90 -10.46
CA HIS A 3 15.51 -33.35 -11.79
C HIS A 3 14.02 -33.70 -11.87
N PHE A 4 13.34 -33.95 -10.74
CA PHE A 4 11.96 -34.42 -10.76
C PHE A 4 10.98 -33.30 -11.13
N PHE A 5 11.08 -32.14 -10.46
CA PHE A 5 10.27 -30.94 -10.74
C PHE A 5 10.55 -30.27 -12.09
N THR A 6 11.49 -30.80 -12.86
CA THR A 6 11.88 -30.23 -14.16
C THR A 6 11.31 -31.01 -15.33
N ARG A 7 10.66 -32.15 -15.05
CA ARG A 7 10.01 -32.97 -16.07
C ARG A 7 8.61 -32.40 -16.36
N PRO A 8 8.27 -32.11 -17.62
CA PRO A 8 6.92 -31.69 -18.02
C PRO A 8 5.83 -32.63 -17.50
N ILE A 9 6.11 -33.95 -17.54
CA ILE A 9 5.24 -35.02 -17.03
C ILE A 9 4.71 -34.75 -15.62
N PHE A 10 5.56 -34.27 -14.71
CA PHE A 10 5.14 -34.06 -13.32
C PHE A 10 4.05 -33.00 -13.23
N TRP A 11 4.23 -31.87 -13.93
CA TRP A 11 3.30 -30.75 -13.90
C TRP A 11 1.99 -31.05 -14.63
N VAL A 12 2.05 -31.80 -15.73
CA VAL A 12 0.84 -32.25 -16.43
C VAL A 12 0.03 -33.20 -15.54
N ILE A 13 0.67 -34.21 -14.93
CA ILE A 13 0.00 -35.14 -14.02
C ILE A 13 -0.58 -34.39 -12.81
N LEU A 14 0.18 -33.46 -12.22
CA LEU A 14 -0.30 -32.66 -11.10
C LEU A 14 -1.56 -31.84 -11.47
N SER A 15 -1.59 -31.26 -12.67
CA SER A 15 -2.77 -30.55 -13.17
C SER A 15 -3.97 -31.47 -13.37
N LEU A 16 -3.76 -32.70 -13.87
CA LEU A 16 -4.83 -33.68 -14.07
C LEU A 16 -5.36 -34.22 -12.73
N ILE A 17 -4.49 -34.44 -11.76
CA ILE A 17 -4.91 -34.78 -10.39
C ILE A 17 -5.76 -33.65 -9.82
N GLY A 18 -5.34 -32.39 -9.99
CA GLY A 18 -6.15 -31.23 -9.61
C GLY A 18 -7.53 -31.23 -10.28
N PHE A 19 -7.60 -31.53 -11.58
CA PHE A 19 -8.86 -31.63 -12.32
C PHE A 19 -9.80 -32.73 -11.80
N ILE A 20 -9.24 -33.88 -11.40
CA ILE A 20 -10.01 -35.03 -10.91
C ILE A 20 -10.45 -34.84 -9.46
N CYS A 21 -9.60 -34.25 -8.62
CA CYS A 21 -9.82 -34.17 -7.18
C CYS A 21 -10.48 -32.88 -6.70
N LEU A 22 -10.49 -31.81 -7.50
CA LEU A 22 -11.01 -30.51 -7.09
C LEU A 22 -12.04 -29.93 -8.07
N PRO A 23 -12.97 -29.11 -7.56
CA PRO A 23 -13.92 -28.38 -8.39
C PRO A 23 -13.22 -27.54 -9.46
N SER A 24 -13.68 -27.66 -10.71
CA SER A 24 -13.18 -26.88 -11.83
C SER A 24 -13.98 -25.60 -12.06
N LYS A 25 -15.21 -25.56 -11.58
CA LYS A 25 -16.00 -24.35 -11.41
C LYS A 25 -15.89 -23.87 -9.96
N ALA A 26 -15.99 -22.55 -9.75
CA ALA A 26 -16.03 -22.00 -8.40
C ALA A 26 -17.29 -22.48 -7.65
N LEU A 27 -17.18 -22.54 -6.33
CA LEU A 27 -18.28 -22.87 -5.43
C LEU A 27 -18.70 -21.59 -4.72
N ASP A 28 -20.01 -21.33 -4.67
CA ASP A 28 -20.56 -20.11 -4.08
C ASP A 28 -20.32 -20.04 -2.57
N TYR A 29 -20.36 -21.18 -1.89
CA TYR A 29 -20.14 -21.32 -0.44
C TYR A 29 -18.74 -21.88 -0.10
N GLY A 30 -17.85 -22.03 -1.08
CA GLY A 30 -16.51 -22.58 -0.87
C GLY A 30 -16.51 -24.09 -0.56
N LEU A 31 -15.30 -24.67 -0.41
CA LEU A 31 -15.14 -26.13 -0.34
C LEU A 31 -15.77 -26.79 0.89
N PHE A 32 -15.84 -26.07 2.02
CA PHE A 32 -16.23 -26.65 3.32
C PHE A 32 -17.72 -26.47 3.63
N ASP A 33 -18.36 -25.45 3.07
CA ASP A 33 -19.78 -25.17 3.34
C ASP A 33 -20.69 -25.57 2.16
N SER A 34 -20.12 -26.01 1.03
CA SER A 34 -20.89 -26.54 -0.11
C SER A 34 -21.37 -27.98 0.14
N THR A 35 -22.56 -28.28 -0.36
CA THR A 35 -23.14 -29.63 -0.33
C THR A 35 -22.38 -30.59 -1.26
N GLN A 36 -22.54 -31.90 -1.02
CA GLN A 36 -21.90 -32.92 -1.88
C GLN A 36 -22.35 -32.81 -3.34
N ASP A 37 -23.63 -32.47 -3.58
CA ASP A 37 -24.18 -32.31 -4.93
C ASP A 37 -23.62 -31.09 -5.65
N GLU A 38 -23.45 -29.96 -4.94
CA GLU A 38 -22.79 -28.76 -5.48
C GLU A 38 -21.32 -29.02 -5.83
N ILE A 39 -20.60 -29.72 -4.96
CA ILE A 39 -19.21 -30.12 -5.21
C ILE A 39 -19.13 -31.00 -6.46
N LEU A 40 -19.99 -32.01 -6.58
CA LEU A 40 -20.05 -32.89 -7.75
C LEU A 40 -20.40 -32.12 -9.03
N ALA A 41 -21.39 -31.22 -8.98
CA ALA A 41 -21.78 -30.39 -10.12
C ALA A 41 -20.64 -29.45 -10.58
N ALA A 42 -19.81 -29.00 -9.64
CA ALA A 42 -18.66 -28.14 -9.91
C ALA A 42 -17.41 -28.89 -10.40
N MET A 43 -17.38 -30.23 -10.31
CA MET A 43 -16.29 -31.04 -10.86
C MET A 43 -16.26 -30.93 -12.39
N GLY A 44 -15.06 -30.77 -12.95
CA GLY A 44 -14.91 -30.58 -14.40
C GLY A 44 -15.26 -31.82 -15.23
N TRP A 45 -15.16 -33.01 -14.64
CA TRP A 45 -15.31 -34.29 -15.32
C TRP A 45 -16.73 -34.89 -15.29
N THR A 46 -17.67 -34.34 -14.53
CA THR A 46 -19.03 -34.90 -14.43
C THR A 46 -19.82 -34.82 -15.73
N ASN A 47 -19.56 -33.79 -16.55
CA ASN A 47 -20.12 -33.63 -17.89
C ASN A 47 -19.04 -33.19 -18.88
N LEU A 48 -19.21 -33.48 -20.18
CA LEU A 48 -18.39 -32.88 -21.24
C LEU A 48 -18.68 -31.39 -21.32
N ASN A 49 -17.79 -30.59 -20.76
CA ASN A 49 -17.93 -29.14 -20.62
C ASN A 49 -16.66 -28.42 -21.08
N LEU A 50 -16.69 -27.08 -21.05
CA LEU A 50 -15.57 -26.22 -21.44
C LEU A 50 -14.29 -26.50 -20.63
N THR A 51 -14.39 -26.98 -19.38
CA THR A 51 -13.22 -27.23 -18.53
C THR A 51 -12.34 -28.36 -19.07
N TRP A 52 -12.89 -29.32 -19.82
CA TRP A 52 -12.06 -30.30 -20.55
C TRP A 52 -11.13 -29.64 -21.56
N ALA A 53 -11.60 -28.61 -22.26
CA ALA A 53 -10.80 -27.86 -23.23
C ALA A 53 -9.68 -27.03 -22.55
N TRP A 54 -9.78 -26.78 -21.24
CA TRP A 54 -8.73 -26.11 -20.47
C TRP A 54 -7.58 -27.06 -20.10
N PHE A 55 -7.88 -28.32 -19.78
CA PHE A 55 -6.88 -29.27 -19.27
C PHE A 55 -6.33 -30.23 -20.33
N LEU A 56 -7.14 -30.68 -21.30
CA LEU A 56 -6.72 -31.64 -22.33
C LEU A 56 -5.51 -31.18 -23.16
N PRO A 57 -5.36 -29.89 -23.53
CA PRO A 57 -4.19 -29.44 -24.29
C PRO A 57 -2.85 -29.70 -23.59
N LEU A 58 -2.82 -29.83 -22.25
CA LEU A 58 -1.60 -30.16 -21.51
C LEU A 58 -1.08 -31.58 -21.82
N LEU A 59 -1.93 -32.51 -22.26
CA LEU A 59 -1.52 -33.87 -22.62
C LEU A 59 -0.51 -33.90 -23.77
N ALA A 60 -0.55 -32.89 -24.67
CA ALA A 60 0.41 -32.75 -25.75
C ALA A 60 1.87 -32.65 -25.25
N PHE A 61 2.08 -32.18 -24.02
CA PHE A 61 3.40 -32.04 -23.40
C PHE A 61 3.94 -33.34 -22.77
N LEU A 62 3.14 -34.42 -22.75
CA LEU A 62 3.59 -35.75 -22.32
C LEU A 62 4.43 -36.46 -23.40
N VAL A 63 4.28 -36.06 -24.66
CA VAL A 63 4.96 -36.73 -25.78
C VAL A 63 6.47 -36.39 -25.75
N PRO A 64 7.35 -37.38 -25.63
CA PRO A 64 8.79 -37.16 -25.60
C PRO A 64 9.28 -36.82 -27.00
N PHE A 65 9.76 -35.61 -27.17
CA PHE A 65 10.30 -35.11 -28.44
C PHE A 65 11.65 -34.45 -28.16
N LYS A 66 12.53 -34.41 -29.17
CA LYS A 66 13.84 -33.76 -29.07
C LYS A 66 13.68 -32.26 -28.83
N GLN A 67 14.42 -31.71 -27.87
CA GLN A 67 14.30 -30.32 -27.47
C GLN A 67 15.09 -29.43 -28.45
N SER A 68 14.41 -28.48 -29.10
CA SER A 68 15.00 -27.51 -30.02
C SER A 68 14.55 -26.09 -29.66
N VAL A 69 15.33 -25.09 -30.05
CA VAL A 69 15.00 -23.66 -29.80
C VAL A 69 13.65 -23.30 -30.44
N GLN A 70 13.40 -23.76 -31.66
CA GLN A 70 12.14 -23.52 -32.36
C GLN A 70 10.96 -24.13 -31.62
N ARG A 71 11.14 -25.35 -31.09
CA ARG A 71 10.10 -26.01 -30.31
C ARG A 71 9.80 -25.30 -28.99
N SER A 72 10.81 -24.83 -28.25
CA SER A 72 10.56 -24.07 -27.01
C SER A 72 9.82 -22.75 -27.27
N LYS A 73 9.99 -22.12 -28.44
CA LYS A 73 9.16 -20.98 -28.86
C LYS A 73 7.71 -21.38 -29.12
N ILE A 74 7.49 -22.51 -29.80
CA ILE A 74 6.14 -23.04 -30.06
C ILE A 74 5.45 -23.43 -28.74
N GLU A 75 6.15 -24.12 -27.85
CA GLU A 75 5.65 -24.48 -26.51
C GLU A 75 5.21 -23.24 -25.73
N LEU A 76 6.03 -22.18 -25.73
CA LEU A 76 5.68 -20.92 -25.08
C LEU A 76 4.43 -20.28 -25.68
N LEU A 77 4.31 -20.25 -27.01
CA LEU A 77 3.17 -19.68 -27.71
C LEU A 77 1.89 -20.48 -27.42
N LEU A 78 1.98 -21.81 -27.41
CA LEU A 78 0.85 -22.69 -27.07
C LEU A 78 0.41 -22.49 -25.62
N LEU A 79 1.33 -22.42 -24.67
CA LEU A 79 1.03 -22.20 -23.25
C LEU A 79 0.43 -20.81 -23.01
N GLY A 80 0.96 -19.78 -23.66
CA GLY A 80 0.39 -18.43 -23.60
C GLY A 80 -1.01 -18.37 -24.22
N SER A 81 -1.22 -19.03 -25.36
CA SER A 81 -2.53 -19.13 -26.00
C SER A 81 -3.53 -19.91 -25.15
N LEU A 82 -3.08 -20.99 -24.49
CA LEU A 82 -3.90 -21.76 -23.56
C LEU A 82 -4.32 -20.91 -22.36
N PHE A 83 -3.39 -20.16 -21.76
CA PHE A 83 -3.71 -19.27 -20.65
C PHE A 83 -4.75 -18.21 -21.03
N ILE A 84 -4.56 -17.56 -22.18
CA ILE A 84 -5.53 -16.57 -22.71
C ILE A 84 -6.86 -17.25 -23.00
N PHE A 85 -6.86 -18.42 -23.64
CA PHE A 85 -8.07 -19.18 -23.95
C PHE A 85 -8.84 -19.53 -22.68
N VAL A 86 -8.19 -20.07 -21.64
CA VAL A 86 -8.83 -20.39 -20.36
C VAL A 86 -9.50 -19.16 -19.77
N PHE A 87 -8.77 -18.04 -19.69
CA PHE A 87 -9.27 -16.82 -19.08
C PHE A 87 -10.41 -16.16 -19.87
N VAL A 88 -10.24 -16.00 -21.20
CA VAL A 88 -11.25 -15.38 -22.07
C VAL A 88 -12.49 -16.25 -22.21
N SER A 89 -12.32 -17.57 -22.36
CA SER A 89 -13.45 -18.48 -22.45
C SER A 89 -14.24 -18.56 -21.14
N ALA A 90 -13.58 -18.44 -19.98
CA ALA A 90 -14.24 -18.32 -18.69
C ALA A 90 -15.09 -17.03 -18.58
N ILE A 91 -14.58 -15.89 -19.05
CA ILE A 91 -15.33 -14.63 -19.12
C ILE A 91 -16.56 -14.77 -20.03
N ILE A 92 -16.37 -15.23 -21.27
CA ILE A 92 -17.46 -15.32 -22.25
C ILE A 92 -18.54 -16.32 -21.82
N ALA A 93 -18.13 -17.45 -21.26
CA ALA A 93 -19.05 -18.49 -20.81
C ALA A 93 -19.67 -18.19 -19.42
N LYS A 94 -19.30 -17.08 -18.77
CA LYS A 94 -19.65 -16.74 -17.38
C LYS A 94 -19.38 -17.90 -16.41
N ILE A 95 -18.22 -18.55 -16.56
CA ILE A 95 -17.78 -19.65 -15.69
C ILE A 95 -16.68 -19.15 -14.76
N SER A 96 -16.96 -19.11 -13.46
CA SER A 96 -15.97 -18.83 -12.42
C SER A 96 -14.98 -19.99 -12.28
N LEU A 97 -13.68 -19.68 -12.29
CA LEU A 97 -12.57 -20.62 -12.20
C LEU A 97 -12.51 -21.23 -10.79
N GLY A 98 -12.66 -22.56 -10.71
CA GLY A 98 -12.58 -23.30 -9.45
C GLY A 98 -11.15 -23.60 -8.97
N TYR A 99 -11.03 -24.29 -7.84
CA TYR A 99 -9.74 -24.64 -7.23
C TYR A 99 -8.81 -25.47 -8.12
N SER A 100 -9.34 -26.31 -9.02
CA SER A 100 -8.52 -27.11 -9.94
C SER A 100 -7.73 -26.22 -10.91
N THR A 101 -8.24 -25.04 -11.24
CA THR A 101 -7.63 -24.11 -12.19
C THR A 101 -6.35 -23.49 -11.64
N LEU A 102 -6.17 -23.43 -10.31
CA LEU A 102 -4.91 -23.04 -9.69
C LEU A 102 -3.79 -24.02 -10.07
N PHE A 103 -4.08 -25.32 -10.10
CA PHE A 103 -3.12 -26.34 -10.52
C PHE A 103 -2.80 -26.25 -12.02
N LEU A 104 -3.80 -25.91 -12.84
CA LEU A 104 -3.60 -25.61 -14.25
C LEU A 104 -2.66 -24.42 -14.46
N ILE A 105 -2.90 -23.31 -13.75
CA ILE A 105 -2.06 -22.11 -13.81
C ILE A 105 -0.63 -22.43 -13.36
N VAL A 106 -0.46 -23.18 -12.26
CA VAL A 106 0.87 -23.62 -11.78
C VAL A 106 1.57 -24.50 -12.81
N ALA A 107 0.85 -25.42 -13.46
CA ALA A 107 1.41 -26.27 -14.50
C ALA A 107 1.84 -25.45 -15.73
N ILE A 108 0.99 -24.53 -16.20
CA ILE A 108 1.32 -23.62 -17.31
C ILE A 108 2.56 -22.79 -16.97
N LEU A 109 2.65 -22.26 -15.75
CA LEU A 109 3.79 -21.46 -15.29
C LEU A 109 5.07 -22.29 -15.23
N ALA A 110 5.01 -23.52 -14.73
CA ALA A 110 6.16 -24.41 -14.66
C ALA A 110 6.63 -24.87 -16.05
N LEU A 111 5.71 -25.20 -16.95
CA LEU A 111 6.04 -25.55 -18.34
C LEU A 111 6.63 -24.35 -19.09
N SER A 112 6.06 -23.15 -18.89
CA SER A 112 6.58 -21.90 -19.46
C SER A 112 7.99 -21.59 -18.93
N THR A 113 8.22 -21.84 -17.65
CA THR A 113 9.54 -21.70 -17.03
C THR A 113 10.57 -22.61 -17.70
N ASN A 114 10.22 -23.87 -17.95
CA ASN A 114 11.10 -24.81 -18.63
C ASN A 114 11.38 -24.39 -20.08
N ALA A 115 10.35 -23.95 -20.83
CA ALA A 115 10.50 -23.45 -22.19
C ALA A 115 11.43 -22.23 -22.26
N LEU A 116 11.23 -21.23 -21.39
CA LEU A 116 12.09 -20.04 -21.31
C LEU A 116 13.53 -20.37 -20.88
N ALA A 117 13.70 -21.32 -19.95
CA ALA A 117 15.03 -21.76 -19.52
C ALA A 117 15.80 -22.42 -20.67
N ASN A 118 15.12 -23.23 -21.49
CA ASN A 118 15.71 -23.85 -22.69
C ASN A 118 16.11 -22.82 -23.76
N LEU A 119 15.41 -21.68 -23.81
CA LEU A 119 15.78 -20.54 -24.66
C LEU A 119 16.97 -19.73 -24.11
N LYS A 120 17.59 -20.16 -22.99
CA LYS A 120 18.69 -19.49 -22.29
C LYS A 120 18.36 -18.07 -21.83
N ILE A 121 17.08 -17.73 -21.69
CA ILE A 121 16.65 -16.47 -21.08
C ILE A 121 17.13 -16.48 -19.62
N MET A 122 17.62 -15.34 -19.11
CA MET A 122 18.17 -15.25 -17.74
C MET A 122 19.22 -16.32 -17.42
N GLN A 123 20.10 -16.63 -18.39
CA GLN A 123 21.12 -17.69 -18.26
C GLN A 123 20.54 -19.10 -18.01
N GLY A 124 19.25 -19.31 -18.26
CA GLY A 124 18.57 -20.58 -18.03
C GLY A 124 18.19 -20.85 -16.56
N ASP A 125 18.24 -19.83 -15.70
CA ASP A 125 17.89 -19.99 -14.28
C ASP A 125 16.37 -20.15 -14.09
N ARG A 126 15.95 -21.40 -13.89
CA ARG A 126 14.54 -21.76 -13.71
C ARG A 126 13.89 -21.07 -12.50
N PHE A 127 14.62 -20.85 -11.41
CA PHE A 127 14.04 -20.22 -10.23
C PHE A 127 13.71 -18.75 -10.50
N ILE A 128 14.65 -18.03 -11.13
CA ILE A 128 14.45 -16.62 -11.46
C ILE A 128 13.33 -16.45 -12.48
N ILE A 129 13.28 -17.32 -13.50
CA ILE A 129 12.22 -17.29 -14.51
C ILE A 129 10.86 -17.58 -13.86
N ALA A 130 10.75 -18.60 -13.01
CA ALA A 130 9.51 -18.91 -12.30
C ALA A 130 9.08 -17.74 -11.41
N ALA A 131 10.00 -17.14 -10.65
CA ALA A 131 9.70 -15.98 -9.82
C ALA A 131 9.21 -14.79 -10.65
N LEU A 132 9.87 -14.50 -11.78
CA LEU A 132 9.45 -13.43 -12.70
C LEU A 132 8.05 -13.69 -13.26
N LEU A 133 7.76 -14.90 -13.73
CA LEU A 133 6.43 -15.26 -14.25
C LEU A 133 5.36 -15.15 -13.16
N SER A 134 5.63 -15.62 -11.93
CA SER A 134 4.71 -15.51 -10.81
C SER A 134 4.41 -14.04 -10.47
N ILE A 135 5.43 -13.18 -10.47
CA ILE A 135 5.26 -11.74 -10.24
C ILE A 135 4.39 -11.11 -11.34
N ILE A 136 4.69 -11.41 -12.62
CA ILE A 136 3.90 -10.88 -13.75
C ILE A 136 2.44 -11.32 -13.62
N LEU A 137 2.20 -12.58 -13.25
CA LEU A 137 0.86 -13.12 -13.07
C LEU A 137 0.11 -12.43 -11.92
N LEU A 138 0.76 -12.20 -10.78
CA LEU A 138 0.16 -11.49 -9.64
C LEU A 138 -0.16 -10.03 -9.99
N ILE A 139 0.75 -9.35 -10.68
CA ILE A 139 0.52 -7.98 -11.17
C ILE A 139 -0.65 -7.96 -12.15
N PHE A 140 -0.71 -8.94 -13.06
CA PHE A 140 -1.79 -9.04 -14.02
C PHE A 140 -3.14 -9.22 -13.32
N PHE A 141 -3.29 -10.25 -12.48
CA PHE A 141 -4.57 -10.55 -11.86
C PHE A 141 -5.03 -9.54 -10.82
N PHE A 142 -4.12 -8.94 -10.05
CA PHE A 142 -4.51 -8.11 -8.91
C PHE A 142 -4.28 -6.62 -9.11
N ILE A 143 -3.77 -6.20 -10.27
CA ILE A 143 -3.63 -4.76 -10.60
C ILE A 143 -4.21 -4.50 -11.96
N VAL A 144 -3.67 -5.14 -13.01
CA VAL A 144 -4.04 -4.84 -14.39
C VAL A 144 -5.49 -5.23 -14.65
N TYR A 145 -5.91 -6.43 -14.24
CA TYR A 145 -7.27 -6.92 -14.43
C TYR A 145 -8.33 -6.08 -13.69
N PRO A 146 -8.20 -5.78 -12.39
CA PRO A 146 -9.07 -4.81 -11.70
C PRO A 146 -9.11 -3.45 -12.37
N THR A 147 -7.94 -2.92 -12.73
CA THR A 147 -7.88 -1.62 -13.42
C THR A 147 -8.65 -1.65 -14.73
N ILE A 148 -8.53 -2.73 -15.52
CA ILE A 148 -9.33 -2.91 -16.75
C ILE A 148 -10.83 -3.01 -16.41
N ALA A 149 -11.20 -3.74 -15.37
CA ALA A 149 -12.60 -3.93 -14.97
C ALA A 149 -13.31 -2.60 -14.68
N ILE A 150 -12.66 -1.68 -13.93
CA ILE A 150 -13.23 -0.36 -13.67
C ILE A 150 -13.31 0.53 -14.94
N PHE A 151 -12.33 0.42 -15.85
CA PHE A 151 -12.39 1.11 -17.14
C PHE A 151 -13.47 0.57 -18.07
N ILE A 152 -13.81 -0.73 -18.00
CA ILE A 152 -14.90 -1.30 -18.78
C ILE A 152 -16.24 -0.87 -18.17
N SER A 153 -16.38 -0.99 -16.84
CA SER A 153 -17.64 -0.74 -16.15
C SER A 153 -18.15 0.69 -16.29
N MET A 154 -17.31 1.70 -16.53
CA MET A 154 -17.78 3.07 -16.79
C MET A 154 -18.59 3.22 -18.10
N PHE A 155 -18.48 2.26 -19.03
CA PHE A 155 -19.20 2.29 -20.30
C PHE A 155 -20.44 1.39 -20.33
N TYR A 156 -20.70 0.63 -19.26
CA TYR A 156 -21.82 -0.30 -19.18
C TYR A 156 -22.78 0.11 -18.08
N ASP A 157 -24.08 -0.02 -18.35
CA ASP A 157 -25.14 0.00 -17.34
C ASP A 157 -25.83 -1.37 -17.39
N GLY A 158 -25.58 -2.20 -16.37
CA GLY A 158 -25.88 -3.63 -16.44
C GLY A 158 -25.17 -4.30 -17.62
N ASP A 159 -25.92 -4.93 -18.52
CA ASP A 159 -25.40 -5.57 -19.74
C ASP A 159 -25.41 -4.62 -20.96
N GLU A 160 -25.93 -3.40 -20.85
CA GLU A 160 -26.03 -2.45 -21.97
C GLU A 160 -24.79 -1.57 -22.12
N PHE A 161 -24.22 -1.51 -23.32
CA PHE A 161 -23.08 -0.65 -23.64
C PHE A 161 -23.56 0.77 -23.98
N ILE A 162 -23.34 1.72 -23.07
CA ILE A 162 -23.79 3.12 -23.18
C ILE A 162 -22.59 4.06 -23.00
N PRO A 163 -21.79 4.35 -24.05
CA PRO A 163 -20.60 5.20 -23.90
C PRO A 163 -20.89 6.66 -23.58
N SER A 164 -22.06 7.17 -23.99
CA SER A 164 -22.47 8.55 -23.76
C SER A 164 -22.65 8.87 -22.27
N GLN A 165 -22.93 7.87 -21.44
CA GLN A 165 -23.15 8.06 -20.00
C GLN A 165 -21.96 8.71 -19.31
N VAL A 166 -20.74 8.35 -19.71
CA VAL A 166 -19.49 8.90 -19.17
C VAL A 166 -19.47 10.41 -19.36
N LEU A 167 -19.79 10.87 -20.57
CA LEU A 167 -19.80 12.30 -20.88
C LEU A 167 -20.93 13.01 -20.12
N THR A 168 -22.10 12.39 -20.01
CA THR A 168 -23.22 12.91 -19.22
C THR A 168 -22.85 13.09 -17.75
N ILE A 169 -22.20 12.10 -17.13
CA ILE A 169 -21.73 12.14 -15.74
C ILE A 169 -20.67 13.24 -15.57
N LEU A 170 -19.69 13.31 -16.48
CA LEU A 170 -18.61 14.31 -16.43
C LEU A 170 -19.11 15.75 -16.55
N GLN A 171 -20.20 15.97 -17.28
CA GLN A 171 -20.78 17.29 -17.49
C GLN A 171 -21.65 17.76 -16.31
N GLN A 172 -21.93 16.90 -15.34
CA GLN A 172 -22.72 17.29 -14.17
C GLN A 172 -21.96 18.35 -13.35
N PRO A 173 -22.59 19.51 -13.05
CA PRO A 173 -21.95 20.56 -12.25
C PRO A 173 -21.46 20.07 -10.89
N TYR A 174 -22.19 19.12 -10.31
CA TYR A 174 -21.81 18.47 -9.05
C TYR A 174 -20.49 17.70 -9.16
N VAL A 175 -20.32 16.88 -10.21
CA VAL A 175 -19.08 16.12 -10.45
C VAL A 175 -17.88 17.05 -10.64
N LEU A 176 -18.04 18.13 -11.40
CA LEU A 176 -16.98 19.13 -11.56
C LEU A 176 -16.59 19.78 -10.22
N ARG A 177 -17.57 20.11 -9.37
CA ARG A 177 -17.32 20.62 -8.02
C ARG A 177 -16.52 19.62 -7.18
N VAL A 178 -16.93 18.36 -7.16
CA VAL A 178 -16.25 17.28 -6.42
C VAL A 178 -14.79 17.09 -6.89
N VAL A 179 -14.54 17.17 -8.20
CA VAL A 179 -13.18 17.12 -8.76
C VAL A 179 -12.35 18.32 -8.30
N THR A 180 -12.89 19.54 -8.40
CA THR A 180 -12.17 20.74 -7.96
C THR A 180 -11.90 20.76 -6.46
N ASN A 181 -12.85 20.29 -5.65
CA ASN A 181 -12.72 20.12 -4.20
C ASN A 181 -11.57 19.17 -3.85
N SER A 182 -11.47 18.04 -4.56
CA SER A 182 -10.43 17.03 -4.31
C SER A 182 -9.04 17.55 -4.66
N LEU A 183 -8.93 18.23 -5.81
CA LEU A 183 -7.66 18.82 -6.25
C LEU A 183 -7.22 19.98 -5.35
N SER A 184 -8.16 20.82 -4.88
CA SER A 184 -7.85 21.94 -4.00
C SER A 184 -7.34 21.44 -2.64
N VAL A 185 -8.02 20.46 -2.03
CA VAL A 185 -7.57 19.83 -0.78
C VAL A 185 -6.18 19.22 -0.98
N ALA A 186 -6.00 18.39 -2.01
CA ALA A 186 -4.74 17.69 -2.23
C ALA A 186 -3.57 18.66 -2.45
N ALA A 187 -3.77 19.74 -3.20
CA ALA A 187 -2.75 20.77 -3.43
C ALA A 187 -2.39 21.52 -2.14
N THR A 188 -3.39 21.97 -1.37
CA THR A 188 -3.16 22.70 -0.12
C THR A 188 -2.47 21.83 0.93
N VAL A 189 -2.91 20.59 1.10
CA VAL A 189 -2.26 19.61 1.99
C VAL A 189 -0.84 19.32 1.52
N GLY A 190 -0.63 19.14 0.21
CA GLY A 190 0.71 18.95 -0.36
C GLY A 190 1.68 20.07 0.02
N ILE A 191 1.24 21.33 -0.07
CA ILE A 191 2.03 22.50 0.32
C ILE A 191 2.29 22.47 1.82
N LEU A 192 1.25 22.41 2.65
CA LEU A 192 1.38 22.51 4.11
C LEU A 192 2.22 21.38 4.69
N SER A 193 1.96 20.13 4.31
CA SER A 193 2.75 18.99 4.78
C SER A 193 4.20 19.06 4.31
N THR A 194 4.48 19.61 3.12
CA THR A 194 5.86 19.80 2.66
C THR A 194 6.59 20.89 3.44
N LEU A 195 5.89 21.97 3.80
CA LEU A 195 6.43 23.04 4.63
C LEU A 195 6.72 22.56 6.06
N PHE A 196 5.75 21.91 6.71
CA PHE A 196 5.95 21.33 8.04
C PHE A 196 7.01 20.23 8.01
N GLY A 197 6.98 19.34 7.01
CA GLY A 197 7.98 18.29 6.83
C GLY A 197 9.40 18.84 6.67
N LEU A 198 9.56 19.96 5.93
CA LEU A 198 10.83 20.66 5.82
C LEU A 198 11.28 21.25 7.17
N ALA A 199 10.36 21.88 7.90
CA ALA A 199 10.66 22.42 9.23
C ALA A 199 11.13 21.34 10.20
N PHE A 200 10.45 20.18 10.21
CA PHE A 200 10.87 19.00 10.99
C PHE A 200 12.23 18.47 10.55
N ALA A 201 12.46 18.33 9.25
CA ALA A 201 13.73 17.82 8.72
C ALA A 201 14.89 18.75 9.10
N LEU A 202 14.71 20.06 8.97
CA LEU A 202 15.71 21.05 9.37
C LEU A 202 15.96 21.04 10.89
N TYR A 203 14.91 20.88 11.69
CA TYR A 203 15.04 20.78 13.14
C TYR A 203 15.86 19.56 13.57
N THR A 204 15.51 18.37 13.09
CA THR A 204 16.17 17.13 13.52
C THR A 204 17.59 16.99 13.01
N THR A 205 17.95 17.64 11.90
CA THR A 205 19.27 17.52 11.28
C THR A 205 20.22 18.67 11.60
N ARG A 206 19.71 19.89 11.86
CA ARG A 206 20.54 21.10 11.98
C ARG A 206 20.38 21.88 13.29
N ILE A 207 19.33 21.62 14.06
CA ILE A 207 19.03 22.39 15.29
C ILE A 207 19.17 21.51 16.53
N ALA A 208 18.49 20.36 16.54
CA ALA A 208 18.31 19.57 17.74
C ALA A 208 19.50 18.63 17.99
N GLN A 209 20.24 18.85 19.08
CA GLN A 209 21.27 17.92 19.54
C GLN A 209 20.73 16.91 20.56
N ARG A 210 19.99 17.36 21.59
CA ARG A 210 19.42 16.50 22.65
C ARG A 210 17.92 16.22 22.48
N THR A 211 17.16 17.16 21.92
CA THR A 211 15.70 17.08 21.77
C THR A 211 15.26 16.46 20.43
N ALA A 212 16.20 15.97 19.62
CA ALA A 212 15.90 15.39 18.30
C ALA A 212 14.96 14.18 18.40
N PHE A 213 15.06 13.41 19.49
CA PHE A 213 14.17 12.27 19.75
C PHE A 213 12.70 12.68 19.90
N ILE A 214 12.43 13.77 20.61
CA ILE A 214 11.06 14.29 20.81
C ILE A 214 10.49 14.71 19.46
N GLY A 215 11.24 15.53 18.70
CA GLY A 215 10.83 15.94 17.36
C GLY A 215 10.54 14.74 16.46
N LYS A 216 11.38 13.71 16.51
CA LYS A 216 11.23 12.49 15.70
C LYS A 216 10.02 11.63 16.11
N ILE A 217 9.74 11.46 17.40
CA ILE A 217 8.56 10.71 17.86
C ILE A 217 7.29 11.39 17.35
N PHE A 218 7.11 12.67 17.66
CA PHE A 218 5.87 13.38 17.31
C PHE A 218 5.73 13.60 15.81
N SER A 219 6.83 13.54 15.06
CA SER A 219 6.79 13.52 13.59
C SER A 219 6.44 12.16 13.00
N ILE A 220 6.59 11.05 13.72
CA ILE A 220 6.33 9.70 13.19
C ILE A 220 5.02 9.13 13.76
N LEU A 221 4.59 9.60 14.93
CA LEU A 221 3.39 9.13 15.61
C LEU A 221 2.13 9.10 14.71
N PRO A 222 1.87 10.12 13.85
CA PRO A 222 0.71 10.07 12.95
C PRO A 222 0.79 9.02 11.84
N ILE A 223 1.96 8.41 11.58
CA ILE A 223 2.07 7.25 10.65
C ILE A 223 1.50 5.98 11.29
N VAL A 224 1.61 5.88 12.62
CA VAL A 224 1.16 4.70 13.38
C VAL A 224 -0.36 4.70 13.55
N THR A 225 -0.95 5.88 13.63
CA THR A 225 -2.39 6.08 13.76
C THR A 225 -3.05 6.11 12.38
N PRO A 226 -4.20 5.43 12.18
CA PRO A 226 -4.97 5.60 10.95
C PRO A 226 -5.35 7.08 10.72
N PRO A 227 -5.27 7.61 9.48
CA PRO A 227 -5.53 9.03 9.21
C PRO A 227 -6.88 9.54 9.73
N PHE A 228 -7.95 8.75 9.57
CA PHE A 228 -9.27 9.16 10.05
C PHE A 228 -9.37 9.20 11.58
N VAL A 229 -8.56 8.44 12.33
CA VAL A 229 -8.51 8.52 13.79
C VAL A 229 -7.87 9.84 14.21
N VAL A 230 -6.89 10.34 13.46
CA VAL A 230 -6.40 11.73 13.60
C VAL A 230 -7.54 12.71 13.29
N GLY A 231 -8.35 12.44 12.26
CA GLY A 231 -9.57 13.18 11.96
C GLY A 231 -10.57 13.22 13.12
N LEU A 232 -10.82 12.08 13.80
CA LEU A 232 -11.66 12.02 15.00
C LEU A 232 -11.07 12.86 16.14
N GLY A 233 -9.76 12.78 16.38
CA GLY A 233 -9.09 13.64 17.36
C GLY A 233 -9.26 15.13 17.05
N VAL A 234 -9.15 15.51 15.78
CA VAL A 234 -9.42 16.87 15.31
C VAL A 234 -10.88 17.25 15.56
N THR A 235 -11.84 16.37 15.31
CA THR A 235 -13.27 16.58 15.62
C THR A 235 -13.50 16.81 17.12
N LEU A 236 -12.80 16.08 17.99
CA LEU A 236 -12.94 16.26 19.45
C LEU A 236 -12.45 17.62 19.93
N MET A 237 -11.37 18.13 19.34
CA MET A 237 -10.79 19.41 19.72
C MET A 237 -11.54 20.58 19.08
N LEU A 238 -11.75 20.51 17.76
CA LEU A 238 -12.15 21.62 16.90
C LEU A 238 -13.54 21.42 16.27
N GLY A 239 -14.25 20.33 16.57
CA GLY A 239 -15.61 20.11 16.08
C GLY A 239 -16.63 21.07 16.69
N ARG A 240 -17.91 20.88 16.37
CA ARG A 240 -19.01 21.76 16.84
C ARG A 240 -19.08 21.87 18.36
N SER A 241 -18.84 20.76 19.05
CA SER A 241 -18.80 20.67 20.52
C SER A 241 -17.37 20.46 21.04
N GLY A 242 -16.37 20.88 20.26
CA GLY A 242 -14.97 20.78 20.65
C GLY A 242 -14.60 21.92 21.59
N TYR A 243 -13.85 21.61 22.65
CA TYR A 243 -13.47 22.59 23.68
C TYR A 243 -12.60 23.74 23.13
N VAL A 244 -11.83 23.51 22.06
CA VAL A 244 -11.09 24.59 21.39
C VAL A 244 -12.04 25.45 20.58
N THR A 245 -13.01 24.86 19.90
CA THR A 245 -14.03 25.64 19.16
C THR A 245 -14.89 26.47 20.08
N GLU A 246 -15.33 25.92 21.21
CA GLU A 246 -16.06 26.67 22.23
C GLU A 246 -15.26 27.90 22.68
N PHE A 247 -13.96 27.72 22.99
CA PHE A 247 -13.07 28.85 23.29
C PHE A 247 -12.96 29.86 22.13
N LEU A 248 -12.82 29.42 20.88
CA LEU A 248 -12.75 30.32 19.72
C LEU A 248 -14.06 31.09 19.49
N VAL A 249 -15.20 30.46 19.77
CA VAL A 249 -16.53 31.08 19.64
C VAL A 249 -16.71 32.13 20.73
N ASP A 250 -16.49 31.77 21.98
CA ASP A 250 -16.76 32.62 23.15
C ASP A 250 -15.84 33.84 23.20
N TYR A 251 -14.56 33.67 22.81
CA TYR A 251 -13.55 34.73 22.96
C TYR A 251 -13.17 35.42 21.64
N LEU A 252 -13.29 34.76 20.49
CA LEU A 252 -12.89 35.30 19.19
C LEU A 252 -14.03 35.46 18.18
N GLY A 253 -15.27 35.09 18.55
CA GLY A 253 -16.45 35.27 17.69
C GLY A 253 -16.49 34.36 16.46
N PHE A 254 -15.81 33.20 16.51
CA PHE A 254 -15.85 32.21 15.43
C PHE A 254 -17.23 31.53 15.33
N SER A 255 -17.54 30.93 14.17
CA SER A 255 -18.75 30.11 14.01
C SER A 255 -18.53 28.69 14.53
N ASN A 256 -19.52 28.08 15.21
CA ASN A 256 -19.40 26.71 15.75
C ASN A 256 -19.12 25.64 14.67
N ASN A 257 -19.44 25.89 13.40
CA ASN A 257 -19.27 24.91 12.30
C ASN A 257 -18.03 25.17 11.42
N TRP A 258 -17.02 25.90 11.90
CA TRP A 258 -15.88 26.32 11.08
C TRP A 258 -14.94 25.18 10.65
N LEU A 259 -14.93 24.06 11.38
CA LEU A 259 -14.05 22.93 11.10
C LEU A 259 -14.49 22.14 9.87
N TYR A 260 -15.77 21.80 9.75
CA TYR A 260 -16.22 20.85 8.73
C TYR A 260 -16.08 21.43 7.32
N GLY A 261 -15.76 20.55 6.37
CA GLY A 261 -15.50 20.91 4.99
C GLY A 261 -14.01 20.96 4.67
N PHE A 262 -13.64 21.88 3.77
CA PHE A 262 -12.26 22.03 3.32
C PHE A 262 -11.26 22.16 4.48
N THR A 263 -11.58 22.99 5.48
CA THR A 263 -10.69 23.29 6.61
C THR A 263 -10.31 22.05 7.42
N GLY A 264 -11.31 21.26 7.83
CA GLY A 264 -11.12 20.08 8.68
C GLY A 264 -10.34 19.00 7.95
N ILE A 265 -10.67 18.77 6.67
CA ILE A 265 -9.92 17.82 5.84
C ILE A 265 -8.46 18.26 5.72
N VAL A 266 -8.20 19.54 5.43
CA VAL A 266 -6.84 20.07 5.30
C VAL A 266 -6.05 19.94 6.60
N ILE A 267 -6.65 20.27 7.75
CA ILE A 267 -5.99 20.15 9.06
C ILE A 267 -5.62 18.69 9.35
N ALA A 268 -6.60 17.79 9.25
CA ALA A 268 -6.40 16.38 9.57
C ALA A 268 -5.42 15.69 8.62
N HIS A 269 -5.54 15.93 7.30
CA HIS A 269 -4.58 15.42 6.33
C HIS A 269 -3.18 15.99 6.52
N THR A 270 -3.05 17.29 6.83
CA THR A 270 -1.73 17.90 7.07
C THR A 270 -1.05 17.20 8.23
N LEU A 271 -1.76 16.93 9.33
CA LEU A 271 -1.24 16.20 10.49
C LEU A 271 -0.85 14.77 10.14
N ALA A 272 -1.71 14.05 9.43
CA ALA A 272 -1.48 12.64 9.08
C ALA A 272 -0.36 12.43 8.04
N LEU A 273 -0.18 13.35 7.08
CA LEU A 273 0.72 13.17 5.93
C LEU A 273 2.06 13.91 6.05
N THR A 274 2.19 14.89 6.95
CA THR A 274 3.47 15.56 7.27
C THR A 274 4.62 14.59 7.60
N PRO A 275 4.41 13.51 8.37
CA PRO A 275 5.46 12.52 8.64
C PRO A 275 6.14 11.95 7.40
N MET A 276 5.36 11.71 6.33
CA MET A 276 5.87 11.15 5.09
C MET A 276 6.77 12.16 4.37
N SER A 277 6.36 13.43 4.36
CA SER A 277 7.18 14.54 3.87
C SER A 277 8.48 14.68 4.66
N PHE A 278 8.38 14.69 6.00
CA PHE A 278 9.52 14.76 6.90
C PHE A 278 10.56 13.67 6.59
N MET A 279 10.15 12.41 6.42
CA MET A 279 11.09 11.31 6.13
C MET A 279 11.82 11.48 4.79
N ILE A 280 11.13 11.96 3.76
CA ILE A 280 11.72 12.23 2.43
C ILE A 280 12.74 13.36 2.53
N LEU A 281 12.36 14.47 3.17
CA LEU A 281 13.18 15.67 3.27
C LEU A 281 14.36 15.50 4.24
N GLU A 282 14.18 14.76 5.33
CA GLU A 282 15.25 14.41 6.26
C GLU A 282 16.34 13.58 5.56
N GLY A 283 15.94 12.58 4.76
CA GLY A 283 16.86 11.77 3.97
C GLY A 283 17.64 12.61 2.95
N ALA A 284 16.94 13.51 2.23
CA ALA A 284 17.58 14.42 1.29
C ALA A 284 18.57 15.37 1.98
N LEU A 285 18.19 15.94 3.11
CA LEU A 285 19.01 16.89 3.84
C LEU A 285 20.28 16.24 4.43
N LYS A 286 20.17 15.00 4.93
CA LYS A 286 21.32 14.20 5.41
C LYS A 286 22.27 13.77 4.29
N SER A 287 21.81 13.78 3.03
CA SER A 287 22.65 13.43 1.87
C SER A 287 23.53 14.59 1.39
N ILE A 288 23.18 15.83 1.74
CA ILE A 288 23.95 17.03 1.40
C ILE A 288 25.20 17.06 2.28
N HIS A 289 26.36 17.04 1.62
CA HIS A 289 27.64 16.98 2.31
C HIS A 289 28.00 18.34 2.95
N PRO A 290 28.39 18.39 4.25
CA PRO A 290 28.69 19.66 4.93
C PRO A 290 29.76 20.52 4.24
N SER A 291 30.72 19.90 3.52
CA SER A 291 31.78 20.63 2.81
C SER A 291 31.28 21.63 1.78
N VAL A 292 30.09 21.42 1.20
CA VAL A 292 29.53 22.35 0.21
C VAL A 292 29.14 23.67 0.88
N GLU A 293 28.68 23.61 2.13
CA GLU A 293 28.38 24.79 2.94
C GLU A 293 29.65 25.47 3.43
N GLU A 294 30.64 24.71 3.91
CA GLU A 294 31.94 25.24 4.33
C GLU A 294 32.70 25.92 3.19
N ALA A 295 32.60 25.39 1.97
CA ALA A 295 33.10 26.04 0.77
C ALA A 295 32.39 27.39 0.51
N ALA A 296 31.06 27.45 0.67
CA ALA A 296 30.32 28.70 0.55
C ALA A 296 30.75 29.73 1.61
N TYR A 297 30.97 29.31 2.86
CA TYR A 297 31.47 30.20 3.92
C TYR A 297 32.90 30.70 3.64
N THR A 298 33.76 29.85 3.05
CA THR A 298 35.12 30.26 2.61
C THR A 298 35.05 31.34 1.52
N LEU A 299 34.03 31.29 0.66
CA LEU A 299 33.69 32.32 -0.32
C LEU A 299 32.93 33.53 0.29
N ARG A 300 32.94 33.68 1.63
CA ARG A 300 32.28 34.75 2.39
C ARG A 300 30.75 34.78 2.28
N SER A 301 30.11 33.67 1.92
CA SER A 301 28.65 33.55 2.01
C SER A 301 28.21 33.64 3.47
N ASN A 302 27.15 34.42 3.75
CA ASN A 302 26.49 34.38 5.06
C ASN A 302 25.52 33.19 5.17
N ARG A 303 24.97 32.92 6.37
CA ARG A 303 24.09 31.77 6.63
C ARG A 303 22.82 31.76 5.77
N TYR A 304 22.24 32.93 5.50
CA TYR A 304 21.04 33.05 4.65
C TYR A 304 21.38 32.78 3.18
N GLN A 305 22.51 33.30 2.71
CA GLN A 305 23.00 33.08 1.36
C GLN A 305 23.33 31.60 1.14
N ALA A 306 24.01 30.96 2.10
CA ALA A 306 24.34 29.53 2.03
C ALA A 306 23.06 28.68 1.99
N PHE A 307 22.07 28.99 2.83
CA PHE A 307 20.79 28.28 2.79
C PHE A 307 20.05 28.51 1.45
N ALA A 308 19.88 29.75 1.01
CA ALA A 308 19.05 30.08 -0.15
C ALA A 308 19.67 29.70 -1.50
N HIS A 309 21.00 29.76 -1.64
CA HIS A 309 21.69 29.52 -2.91
C HIS A 309 22.34 28.14 -3.02
N ILE A 310 22.61 27.47 -1.90
CA ILE A 310 23.24 26.14 -1.89
C ILE A 310 22.25 25.09 -1.43
N ILE A 311 21.79 25.17 -0.18
CA ILE A 311 20.96 24.11 0.42
C ILE A 311 19.59 24.02 -0.24
N PHE A 312 18.87 25.15 -0.37
CA PHE A 312 17.51 25.17 -0.89
C PHE A 312 17.42 24.68 -2.34
N PRO A 313 18.31 25.09 -3.28
CA PRO A 313 18.31 24.56 -4.64
C PRO A 313 18.62 23.06 -4.71
N LEU A 314 19.50 22.55 -3.84
CA LEU A 314 19.78 21.11 -3.71
C LEU A 314 18.57 20.35 -3.14
N LEU A 315 17.74 20.99 -2.31
CA LEU A 315 16.50 20.42 -1.77
C LEU A 315 15.30 20.48 -2.73
N LYS A 316 15.29 21.35 -3.75
CA LYS A 316 14.15 21.50 -4.68
C LYS A 316 13.61 20.18 -5.25
N PRO A 317 14.44 19.23 -5.71
CA PRO A 317 13.93 17.94 -6.21
C PRO A 317 13.24 17.12 -5.10
N ALA A 318 13.78 17.15 -3.88
CA ALA A 318 13.20 16.45 -2.74
C ALA A 318 11.89 17.12 -2.26
N LEU A 319 11.82 18.46 -2.32
CA LEU A 319 10.59 19.22 -2.05
C LEU A 319 9.50 18.90 -3.07
N ALA A 320 9.83 18.89 -4.37
CA ALA A 320 8.89 18.49 -5.42
C ALA A 320 8.43 17.03 -5.23
N ASN A 321 9.36 16.11 -4.93
CA ASN A 321 9.02 14.71 -4.65
C ASN A 321 8.08 14.58 -3.44
N SER A 322 8.42 15.25 -2.33
CA SER A 322 7.60 15.28 -1.12
C SER A 322 6.19 15.80 -1.40
N PHE A 323 6.09 16.93 -2.10
CA PHE A 323 4.83 17.54 -2.49
C PHE A 323 3.97 16.56 -3.30
N LEU A 324 4.52 15.99 -4.39
CA LEU A 324 3.79 15.07 -5.26
C LEU A 324 3.34 13.81 -4.52
N VAL A 325 4.18 13.25 -3.64
CA VAL A 325 3.82 12.08 -2.81
C VAL A 325 2.65 12.40 -1.90
N VAL A 326 2.68 13.55 -1.19
CA VAL A 326 1.59 13.94 -0.29
C VAL A 326 0.30 14.21 -1.06
N VAL A 327 0.38 14.89 -2.22
CA VAL A 327 -0.79 15.14 -3.08
C VAL A 327 -1.47 13.83 -3.48
N ILE A 328 -0.69 12.84 -3.93
CA ILE A 328 -1.22 11.51 -4.29
C ILE A 328 -1.92 10.86 -3.09
N GLN A 329 -1.32 10.91 -1.91
CA GLN A 329 -1.92 10.29 -0.72
C GLN A 329 -3.18 11.01 -0.24
N SER A 330 -3.19 12.35 -0.29
CA SER A 330 -4.37 13.15 0.07
C SER A 330 -5.51 12.94 -0.90
N LEU A 331 -5.22 12.79 -2.20
CA LEU A 331 -6.21 12.53 -3.23
C LEU A 331 -6.81 11.11 -3.11
N ALA A 332 -6.00 10.16 -2.60
CA ALA A 332 -6.39 8.76 -2.42
C ALA A 332 -7.06 8.46 -1.06
N ASP A 333 -7.06 9.38 -0.11
CA ASP A 333 -7.76 9.19 1.16
C ASP A 333 -9.25 9.47 1.02
N PHE A 334 -10.05 8.57 1.58
CA PHE A 334 -11.51 8.70 1.64
C PHE A 334 -12.00 8.84 3.08
N SER A 335 -11.22 8.32 4.03
CA SER A 335 -11.68 8.09 5.40
C SER A 335 -11.76 9.39 6.19
N THR A 336 -10.77 10.27 6.03
CA THR A 336 -10.77 11.58 6.69
C THR A 336 -11.84 12.51 6.09
N PRO A 337 -11.99 12.64 4.76
CA PRO A 337 -13.07 13.44 4.18
C PRO A 337 -14.47 12.94 4.51
N LEU A 338 -14.67 11.63 4.69
CA LEU A 338 -15.96 11.09 5.12
C LEU A 338 -16.37 11.60 6.51
N VAL A 339 -15.41 11.69 7.44
CA VAL A 339 -15.67 12.15 8.82
C VAL A 339 -15.75 13.68 8.92
N LEU A 340 -14.89 14.41 8.20
CA LEU A 340 -14.71 15.86 8.35
C LEU A 340 -15.29 16.69 7.20
N GLY A 341 -15.76 16.07 6.12
CA GLY A 341 -16.22 16.76 4.92
C GLY A 341 -17.53 17.52 5.10
N GLY A 342 -18.45 17.03 5.93
CA GLY A 342 -19.77 17.66 6.06
C GLY A 342 -20.45 17.77 4.68
N SER A 343 -20.71 19.00 4.20
CA SER A 343 -21.26 19.26 2.86
C SER A 343 -20.20 19.47 1.77
N PHE A 344 -18.92 19.19 2.06
CA PHE A 344 -17.80 19.32 1.13
C PHE A 344 -17.40 17.95 0.61
N ASP A 345 -17.90 17.64 -0.56
CA ASP A 345 -17.69 16.34 -1.20
C ASP A 345 -16.38 16.28 -1.98
N VAL A 346 -15.69 15.14 -1.89
CA VAL A 346 -14.48 14.81 -2.65
C VAL A 346 -14.69 13.51 -3.43
N ILE A 347 -13.90 13.28 -4.47
CA ILE A 347 -14.08 12.16 -5.41
C ILE A 347 -14.08 10.83 -4.62
N ALA A 348 -13.18 10.70 -3.65
CA ALA A 348 -13.03 9.48 -2.86
C ALA A 348 -14.29 9.13 -2.03
N THR A 349 -14.97 10.12 -1.43
CA THR A 349 -16.21 9.88 -0.66
C THR A 349 -17.40 9.63 -1.58
N GLN A 350 -17.44 10.30 -2.73
CA GLN A 350 -18.52 10.10 -3.70
C GLN A 350 -18.48 8.71 -4.35
N ILE A 351 -17.28 8.20 -4.66
CA ILE A 351 -17.12 6.80 -5.10
C ILE A 351 -17.71 5.83 -4.05
N TYR A 352 -17.53 6.11 -2.76
CA TYR A 352 -18.13 5.33 -1.69
C TYR A 352 -19.66 5.41 -1.72
N PHE A 353 -20.25 6.60 -1.77
CA PHE A 353 -21.71 6.77 -1.75
C PHE A 353 -22.43 6.24 -3.00
N TYR A 354 -21.79 6.16 -4.17
CA TYR A 354 -22.40 5.53 -5.35
C TYR A 354 -22.54 4.00 -5.22
N ILE A 355 -21.68 3.38 -4.41
CA ILE A 355 -21.69 1.93 -4.18
C ILE A 355 -22.47 1.60 -2.91
N ALA A 356 -22.22 2.34 -1.83
CA ALA A 356 -22.89 2.19 -0.56
C ALA A 356 -24.35 2.68 -0.63
N GLY A 357 -25.21 2.23 0.28
CA GLY A 357 -26.55 2.79 0.45
C GLY A 357 -27.56 2.47 -0.66
N SER A 358 -27.51 1.27 -1.26
CA SER A 358 -28.48 0.74 -2.24
C SER A 358 -28.54 1.42 -3.62
N GLN A 359 -27.63 2.36 -3.92
CA GLN A 359 -27.56 2.97 -5.25
C GLN A 359 -26.97 2.01 -6.29
N LEU A 360 -25.95 1.20 -5.91
CA LEU A 360 -25.28 0.23 -6.77
C LEU A 360 -24.92 0.79 -8.16
N ASP A 361 -24.62 2.09 -8.23
CA ASP A 361 -24.32 2.80 -9.47
C ASP A 361 -22.84 2.61 -9.81
N TYR A 362 -22.55 1.42 -10.35
CA TYR A 362 -21.21 1.04 -10.77
C TYR A 362 -20.68 1.93 -11.90
N ALA A 363 -21.54 2.50 -12.75
CA ALA A 363 -21.13 3.37 -13.84
C ALA A 363 -20.60 4.72 -13.34
N SER A 364 -21.32 5.38 -12.42
CA SER A 364 -20.88 6.62 -11.79
C SER A 364 -19.64 6.41 -10.91
N ALA A 365 -19.62 5.35 -10.10
CA ALA A 365 -18.46 5.00 -9.29
C ALA A 365 -17.21 4.71 -10.15
N SER A 366 -17.38 4.00 -11.26
CA SER A 366 -16.29 3.68 -12.19
C SER A 366 -15.81 4.90 -12.96
N THR A 367 -16.71 5.80 -13.35
CA THR A 367 -16.37 7.07 -14.02
C THR A 367 -15.53 7.95 -13.09
N LEU A 368 -15.99 8.19 -11.86
CA LEU A 368 -15.23 8.95 -10.87
C LEU A 368 -13.92 8.25 -10.46
N GLY A 369 -13.95 6.93 -10.30
CA GLY A 369 -12.76 6.13 -9.99
C GLY A 369 -11.70 6.21 -11.08
N THR A 370 -12.13 6.17 -12.35
CA THR A 370 -11.26 6.33 -13.51
C THR A 370 -10.64 7.73 -13.56
N ILE A 371 -11.42 8.79 -13.32
CA ILE A 371 -10.89 10.16 -13.23
C ILE A 371 -9.82 10.26 -12.15
N LEU A 372 -10.11 9.70 -10.96
CA LEU A 372 -9.17 9.70 -9.83
C LEU A 372 -7.88 8.97 -10.17
N LEU A 373 -7.99 7.82 -10.84
CA LEU A 373 -6.85 7.04 -11.32
C LEU A 373 -6.02 7.81 -12.35
N VAL A 374 -6.66 8.46 -13.32
CA VAL A 374 -5.98 9.26 -14.35
C VAL A 374 -5.20 10.41 -13.72
N PHE A 375 -5.81 11.16 -12.79
CA PHE A 375 -5.10 12.23 -12.08
C PHE A 375 -3.94 11.69 -11.24
N SER A 376 -4.17 10.62 -10.48
CA SER A 376 -3.12 10.01 -9.66
C SER A 376 -1.95 9.52 -10.52
N LEU A 377 -2.25 8.85 -11.65
CA LEU A 377 -1.24 8.36 -12.58
C LEU A 377 -0.51 9.52 -13.28
N ALA A 378 -1.19 10.60 -13.66
CA ALA A 378 -0.56 11.76 -14.25
C ALA A 378 0.45 12.41 -13.28
N ILE A 379 0.05 12.62 -12.02
CA ILE A 379 0.93 13.16 -10.98
C ILE A 379 2.12 12.21 -10.73
N PHE A 380 1.85 10.90 -10.69
CA PHE A 380 2.88 9.88 -10.53
C PHE A 380 3.88 9.84 -11.72
N VAL A 381 3.40 9.97 -12.96
CA VAL A 381 4.26 10.02 -14.15
C VAL A 381 5.09 11.30 -14.16
N ILE A 382 4.50 12.46 -13.80
CA ILE A 382 5.25 13.71 -13.62
C ILE A 382 6.35 13.53 -12.56
N GLN A 383 6.01 12.93 -11.42
CA GLN A 383 6.96 12.59 -10.36
C GLN A 383 8.09 11.70 -10.90
N TYR A 384 7.75 10.61 -11.60
CA TYR A 384 8.71 9.64 -12.13
C TYR A 384 9.67 10.27 -13.16
N LEU A 385 9.14 11.03 -14.11
CA LEU A 385 9.93 11.66 -15.17
C LEU A 385 10.82 12.80 -14.64
N TRP A 386 10.31 13.60 -13.71
CA TRP A 386 11.04 14.74 -13.17
C TRP A 386 12.18 14.32 -12.24
N ILE A 387 12.00 13.24 -11.48
CA ILE A 387 12.97 12.75 -10.49
C ILE A 387 13.99 11.79 -11.11
N GLY A 388 13.60 11.02 -12.13
CA GLY A 388 14.39 9.92 -12.72
C GLY A 388 15.77 10.29 -13.30
N ASN A 389 16.11 11.58 -13.37
CA ASN A 389 17.37 12.07 -13.97
C ASN A 389 18.26 12.91 -13.04
N ARG A 390 17.96 13.01 -11.74
CA ARG A 390 18.73 13.87 -10.81
C ARG A 390 19.30 13.10 -9.62
N SER A 391 20.22 12.20 -9.94
CA SER A 391 21.20 11.64 -9.01
C SER A 391 22.14 12.76 -8.55
N TYR A 392 21.76 13.50 -7.49
CA TYR A 392 22.72 14.33 -6.76
C TYR A 392 23.38 13.45 -5.70
N VAL A 393 24.18 12.49 -6.15
CA VAL A 393 25.14 11.79 -5.28
C VAL A 393 26.19 12.82 -4.89
N THR A 394 25.95 13.54 -3.80
CA THR A 394 26.96 14.35 -3.11
C THR A 394 27.78 13.52 -2.12
N VAL A 395 27.46 12.22 -1.97
CA VAL A 395 28.23 11.28 -1.16
C VAL A 395 29.48 10.86 -1.94
N SER A 396 30.54 11.65 -1.78
CA SER A 396 31.91 11.18 -2.05
C SER A 396 32.21 9.99 -1.14
N GLY A 397 32.92 8.96 -1.64
CA GLY A 397 33.32 7.78 -0.85
C GLY A 397 34.31 8.07 0.29
N LYS A 398 34.53 9.34 0.64
CA LYS A 398 35.38 9.78 1.75
C LYS A 398 34.52 10.08 2.98
N SER A 399 34.84 9.45 4.10
CA SER A 399 34.27 9.76 5.40
C SER A 399 34.66 11.20 5.79
N TYR A 400 33.68 12.10 5.83
CA TYR A 400 33.88 13.49 6.25
C TYR A 400 33.37 13.69 7.67
N ARG A 401 34.16 14.43 8.46
CA ARG A 401 33.92 14.72 9.89
C ARG A 401 33.60 16.20 10.14
N GLY A 402 33.08 16.92 9.13
CA GLY A 402 32.60 18.29 9.33
C GLY A 402 31.25 18.31 10.04
N ASP A 403 31.11 19.21 11.01
CA ASP A 403 29.83 19.48 11.66
C ASP A 403 28.93 20.28 10.72
N VAL A 404 27.63 19.98 10.75
CA VAL A 404 26.64 20.74 10.00
C VAL A 404 26.55 22.15 10.57
N GLN A 405 26.62 23.16 9.71
CA GLN A 405 26.60 24.55 10.15
C GLN A 405 25.20 24.97 10.62
N GLU A 406 25.16 25.84 11.63
CA GLU A 406 23.91 26.32 12.20
C GLU A 406 23.08 27.13 11.19
N LEU A 407 21.76 26.99 11.28
CA LEU A 407 20.82 27.81 10.52
C LEU A 407 20.84 29.29 10.96
N PRO A 408 20.37 30.21 10.11
CA PRO A 408 20.16 31.60 10.51
C PRO A 408 19.24 31.72 11.73
N SER A 409 19.53 32.66 12.64
CA SER A 409 18.85 32.77 13.94
C SER A 409 17.34 33.00 13.85
N GLY A 410 16.88 33.86 12.94
CA GLY A 410 15.44 34.10 12.70
C GLY A 410 14.73 32.85 12.18
N MET A 411 15.33 32.15 11.22
CA MET A 411 14.80 30.89 10.68
C MET A 411 14.75 29.80 11.75
N LYS A 412 15.79 29.70 12.59
CA LYS A 412 15.85 28.78 13.73
C LYS A 412 14.70 29.03 14.71
N ALA A 413 14.40 30.29 15.05
CA ALA A 413 13.29 30.64 15.93
C ALA A 413 11.93 30.22 15.35
N VAL A 414 11.67 30.55 14.08
CA VAL A 414 10.42 30.17 13.39
C VAL A 414 10.23 28.65 13.39
N ILE A 415 11.29 27.88 13.07
CA ILE A 415 11.24 26.41 13.08
C ILE A 415 10.92 25.89 14.48
N ILE A 416 11.61 26.39 15.51
CA ILE A 416 11.39 25.96 16.90
C ILE A 416 9.96 26.27 17.35
N CYS A 417 9.45 27.48 17.10
CA CYS A 417 8.08 27.86 17.47
C CYS A 417 7.05 27.00 16.73
N SER A 418 7.22 26.79 15.41
CA SER A 418 6.32 25.95 14.63
C SER A 418 6.28 24.50 15.13
N LEU A 419 7.45 23.95 15.50
CA LEU A 419 7.56 22.60 16.03
C LEU A 419 7.00 22.48 17.45
N ALA A 420 7.23 23.48 18.31
CA ALA A 420 6.65 23.51 19.65
C ALA A 420 5.12 23.53 19.58
N PHE A 421 4.55 24.36 18.69
CA PHE A 421 3.11 24.39 18.44
C PHE A 421 2.60 23.03 17.94
N TRP A 422 3.27 22.41 16.96
CA TRP A 422 2.87 21.11 16.43
C TRP A 422 2.91 19.99 17.48
N VAL A 423 3.97 19.94 18.28
CA VAL A 423 4.11 18.95 19.36
C VAL A 423 3.01 19.16 20.38
N LEU A 424 2.76 20.40 20.81
CA LEU A 424 1.66 20.73 21.72
C LEU A 424 0.31 20.28 21.13
N PHE A 425 0.05 20.62 19.86
CA PHE A 425 -1.18 20.23 19.17
C PHE A 425 -1.37 18.71 19.14
N ASN A 426 -0.32 17.93 18.83
CA ASN A 426 -0.39 16.48 18.82
C ASN A 426 -0.59 15.90 20.23
N VAL A 427 0.12 16.41 21.24
CA VAL A 427 -0.07 15.98 22.64
C VAL A 427 -1.52 16.18 23.06
N VAL A 428 -2.08 17.35 22.74
CA VAL A 428 -3.47 17.69 23.05
C VAL A 428 -4.45 16.82 22.25
N LEU A 429 -4.18 16.55 20.97
CA LEU A 429 -4.99 15.69 20.10
C LEU A 429 -5.06 14.26 20.62
N TYR A 430 -3.90 13.63 20.83
CA TYR A 430 -3.84 12.26 21.33
C TYR A 430 -4.36 12.18 22.76
N GLY A 431 -4.06 13.17 23.61
CA GLY A 431 -4.63 13.30 24.95
C GLY A 431 -6.16 13.37 24.92
N SER A 432 -6.74 14.09 23.96
CA SER A 432 -8.20 14.19 23.78
C SER A 432 -8.81 12.87 23.32
N ILE A 433 -8.15 12.10 22.46
CA ILE A 433 -8.61 10.76 22.06
C ILE A 433 -8.64 9.83 23.27
N PHE A 434 -7.56 9.80 24.06
CA PHE A 434 -7.50 8.96 25.26
C PHE A 434 -8.49 9.40 26.32
N TYR A 435 -8.56 10.71 26.62
CA TYR A 435 -9.51 11.23 27.59
C TYR A 435 -10.96 11.01 27.14
N GLY A 436 -11.26 11.33 25.88
CA GLY A 436 -12.58 11.18 25.29
C GLY A 436 -13.10 9.75 25.28
N SER A 437 -12.22 8.75 25.17
CA SER A 437 -12.63 7.36 25.29
C SER A 437 -13.23 6.98 26.64
N PHE A 438 -12.95 7.74 27.70
CA PHE A 438 -13.53 7.55 29.04
C PHE A 438 -14.71 8.49 29.32
N THR A 439 -15.20 9.28 28.36
CA THR A 439 -16.32 10.21 28.60
C THR A 439 -17.66 9.61 28.20
N VAL A 440 -18.74 9.97 28.91
CA VAL A 440 -20.11 9.54 28.58
C VAL A 440 -20.53 10.10 27.23
N ASN A 441 -20.41 11.42 27.06
CA ASN A 441 -20.73 12.08 25.81
C ASN A 441 -19.86 13.32 25.63
N TRP A 442 -18.90 13.24 24.71
CA TRP A 442 -17.96 14.32 24.47
C TRP A 442 -18.67 15.63 24.08
N GLY A 443 -18.31 16.74 24.73
CA GLY A 443 -18.90 18.06 24.48
C GLY A 443 -20.25 18.29 25.16
N VAL A 444 -20.75 17.33 25.95
CA VAL A 444 -22.00 17.46 26.72
C VAL A 444 -21.80 16.98 28.15
N ASP A 445 -21.31 15.74 28.33
CA ASP A 445 -21.09 15.11 29.61
C ASP A 445 -19.70 14.44 29.66
N TYR A 446 -18.78 15.12 30.35
CA TYR A 446 -17.41 14.68 30.57
C TYR A 446 -17.25 13.72 31.77
N THR A 447 -18.35 13.22 32.35
CA THR A 447 -18.31 12.22 33.42
C THR A 447 -17.53 10.98 32.96
N LEU A 448 -16.63 10.51 33.82
CA LEU A 448 -15.81 9.34 33.50
C LEU A 448 -16.65 8.06 33.55
N THR A 449 -16.58 7.27 32.49
CA THR A 449 -17.28 6.00 32.32
C THR A 449 -16.45 4.97 31.58
N LEU A 450 -16.73 3.70 31.83
CA LEU A 450 -16.20 2.56 31.07
C LEU A 450 -17.24 1.99 30.08
N ASN A 451 -18.43 2.61 29.99
CA ASN A 451 -19.52 2.11 29.16
C ASN A 451 -19.13 1.98 27.68
N ASN A 452 -18.33 2.91 27.14
CA ASN A 452 -17.84 2.81 25.76
C ASN A 452 -17.05 1.51 25.53
N TYR A 453 -16.19 1.11 26.49
CA TYR A 453 -15.42 -0.11 26.41
C TYR A 453 -16.27 -1.37 26.66
N ILE A 454 -17.24 -1.29 27.57
CA ILE A 454 -18.19 -2.37 27.85
C ILE A 454 -19.07 -2.63 26.62
N ASN A 455 -19.59 -1.59 25.97
CA ASN A 455 -20.39 -1.72 24.75
C ASN A 455 -19.56 -2.31 23.59
N LEU A 456 -18.26 -1.99 23.57
CA LEU A 456 -17.33 -2.39 22.52
C LEU A 456 -16.86 -3.85 22.65
N PHE A 457 -16.51 -4.31 23.86
CA PHE A 457 -15.95 -5.65 24.10
C PHE A 457 -16.86 -6.60 24.88
N GLY A 458 -17.96 -6.10 25.45
CA GLY A 458 -18.91 -6.88 26.25
C GLY A 458 -19.84 -7.78 25.41
N GLN A 459 -19.81 -7.65 24.08
CA GLN A 459 -20.60 -8.47 23.15
C GLN A 459 -20.00 -9.87 22.90
N GLY A 460 -18.87 -10.20 23.54
CA GLY A 460 -18.19 -11.50 23.43
C GLY A 460 -17.20 -11.60 22.28
N PHE A 461 -16.72 -12.80 21.98
CA PHE A 461 -15.74 -13.05 20.90
C PHE A 461 -16.39 -13.25 19.52
N SER A 462 -17.71 -13.36 19.45
CA SER A 462 -18.48 -13.56 18.21
C SER A 462 -19.05 -12.27 17.65
N ASP A 463 -19.24 -11.23 18.48
CA ASP A 463 -19.79 -9.94 18.07
C ASP A 463 -19.04 -8.79 18.77
N GLY A 464 -19.23 -7.56 18.28
CA GLY A 464 -18.52 -6.39 18.78
C GLY A 464 -17.11 -6.23 18.20
N ALA A 465 -16.17 -5.72 19.01
CA ALA A 465 -14.84 -5.34 18.54
C ALA A 465 -13.79 -6.46 18.52
N TRP A 466 -14.00 -7.55 19.26
CA TRP A 466 -13.05 -8.67 19.31
C TRP A 466 -12.84 -9.31 17.93
N PRO A 467 -13.90 -9.70 17.18
CA PRO A 467 -13.75 -10.24 15.84
C PRO A 467 -12.96 -9.30 14.93
N SER A 468 -13.32 -8.01 14.91
CA SER A 468 -12.70 -7.04 14.01
C SER A 468 -11.24 -6.77 14.34
N LEU A 469 -10.87 -6.71 15.63
CA LEU A 469 -9.49 -6.53 16.06
C LEU A 469 -8.64 -7.75 15.64
N ILE A 470 -9.12 -8.96 15.95
CA ILE A 470 -8.40 -10.21 15.68
C ILE A 470 -8.22 -10.39 14.16
N GLN A 471 -9.28 -10.20 13.37
CA GLN A 471 -9.20 -10.32 11.92
C GLN A 471 -8.23 -9.32 11.30
N THR A 472 -8.22 -8.06 11.78
CA THR A 472 -7.27 -7.05 11.29
C THR A 472 -5.83 -7.49 11.54
N VAL A 473 -5.54 -7.99 12.74
CA VAL A 473 -4.21 -8.51 13.10
C VAL A 473 -3.84 -9.72 12.24
N ILE A 474 -4.75 -10.67 12.05
CA ILE A 474 -4.53 -11.86 11.20
C ILE A 474 -4.24 -11.47 9.76
N PHE A 475 -5.05 -10.60 9.17
CA PHE A 475 -4.88 -10.15 7.79
C PHE A 475 -3.59 -9.37 7.62
N ALA A 476 -3.25 -8.46 8.54
CA ALA A 476 -1.98 -7.73 8.51
C ALA A 476 -0.77 -8.65 8.71
N ALA A 477 -0.85 -9.61 9.63
CA ALA A 477 0.21 -10.58 9.90
C ALA A 477 0.42 -11.56 8.74
N SER A 478 -0.63 -11.85 7.97
CA SER A 478 -0.54 -12.65 6.74
C SER A 478 0.00 -11.82 5.58
N ALA A 479 -0.46 -10.58 5.40
CA ALA A 479 -0.06 -9.73 4.28
C ALA A 479 1.40 -9.27 4.37
N ALA A 480 1.90 -8.92 5.56
CA ALA A 480 3.22 -8.30 5.72
C ALA A 480 4.40 -9.19 5.28
N PRO A 481 4.49 -10.48 5.66
CA PRO A 481 5.56 -11.38 5.19
C PRO A 481 5.49 -11.61 3.68
N ILE A 482 4.27 -11.78 3.14
CA ILE A 482 4.04 -11.98 1.70
C ILE A 482 4.53 -10.74 0.92
N THR A 483 4.21 -9.55 1.42
CA THR A 483 4.66 -8.27 0.86
C THR A 483 6.19 -8.15 0.87
N ALA A 484 6.83 -8.47 1.99
CA ALA A 484 8.29 -8.40 2.12
C ALA A 484 9.00 -9.42 1.20
N LEU A 485 8.45 -10.64 1.09
CA LEU A 485 9.00 -11.70 0.25
C LEU A 485 8.89 -11.35 -1.24
N PHE A 486 7.71 -10.96 -1.73
CA PHE A 486 7.57 -10.56 -3.13
C PHE A 486 8.34 -9.28 -3.43
N GLY A 487 8.35 -8.32 -2.51
CA GLY A 487 9.18 -7.13 -2.62
C GLY A 487 10.67 -7.46 -2.79
N LEU A 488 11.19 -8.42 -2.00
CA LEU A 488 12.55 -8.93 -2.15
C LEU A 488 12.79 -9.60 -3.50
N LEU A 489 11.89 -10.46 -3.95
CA LEU A 489 12.04 -11.16 -5.22
C LEU A 489 12.05 -10.18 -6.40
N ILE A 490 11.15 -9.20 -6.40
CA ILE A 490 11.11 -8.14 -7.41
C ILE A 490 12.39 -7.32 -7.36
N ALA A 491 12.82 -6.88 -6.18
CA ALA A 491 14.05 -6.12 -6.00
C ALA A 491 15.28 -6.90 -6.46
N TYR A 492 15.37 -8.20 -6.16
CA TYR A 492 16.46 -9.05 -6.61
C TYR A 492 16.50 -9.16 -8.13
N ILE A 493 15.36 -9.42 -8.76
CA ILE A 493 15.25 -9.54 -10.23
C ILE A 493 15.60 -8.22 -10.92
N THR A 494 15.07 -7.10 -10.42
CA THR A 494 15.31 -5.77 -11.01
C THR A 494 16.74 -5.28 -10.78
N VAL A 495 17.34 -5.50 -9.60
CA VAL A 495 18.69 -5.00 -9.29
C VAL A 495 19.80 -5.91 -9.80
N ARG A 496 19.66 -7.24 -9.68
CA ARG A 496 20.75 -8.19 -9.98
C ARG A 496 20.72 -8.76 -11.39
N ARG A 497 19.59 -8.68 -12.10
CA ARG A 497 19.44 -9.26 -13.44
C ARG A 497 19.09 -8.20 -14.49
N GLU A 498 19.63 -8.40 -15.69
CA GLU A 498 19.35 -7.59 -16.87
C GLU A 498 18.47 -8.40 -17.83
N PHE A 499 17.33 -7.83 -18.23
CA PHE A 499 16.38 -8.50 -19.12
C PHE A 499 15.49 -7.50 -19.86
N LYS A 500 14.97 -7.94 -21.01
CA LYS A 500 14.00 -7.16 -21.79
C LYS A 500 12.70 -7.04 -21.01
N GLY A 501 12.18 -5.82 -20.86
CA GLY A 501 10.97 -5.54 -20.09
C GLY A 501 11.19 -5.20 -18.61
N LYS A 502 12.45 -5.11 -18.14
CA LYS A 502 12.77 -4.68 -16.76
C LYS A 502 12.11 -3.35 -16.37
N LYS A 503 12.19 -2.33 -17.24
CA LYS A 503 11.53 -1.03 -17.02
C LYS A 503 10.01 -1.13 -16.97
N THR A 504 9.41 -2.02 -17.77
CA THR A 504 7.97 -2.27 -17.74
C THR A 504 7.56 -2.92 -16.43
N LEU A 505 8.33 -3.90 -15.94
CA LEU A 505 8.10 -4.51 -14.64
C LEU A 505 8.20 -3.48 -13.51
N GLU A 506 9.25 -2.65 -13.50
CA GLU A 506 9.41 -1.56 -12.53
C GLU A 506 8.25 -0.56 -12.60
N PHE A 507 7.80 -0.19 -13.79
CA PHE A 507 6.65 0.70 -13.96
C PHE A 507 5.35 0.06 -13.43
N LEU A 508 5.09 -1.22 -13.75
CA LEU A 508 3.90 -1.94 -13.30
C LEU A 508 3.88 -2.17 -11.78
N THR A 509 5.04 -2.43 -11.16
CA THR A 509 5.11 -2.56 -9.69
C THR A 509 4.96 -1.22 -8.99
N LEU A 510 5.37 -0.13 -9.64
CA LEU A 510 5.12 1.22 -9.15
C LEU A 510 3.66 1.64 -9.34
N LEU A 511 2.95 1.11 -10.35
CA LEU A 511 1.52 1.34 -10.54
C LEU A 511 0.70 0.95 -9.30
N CYS A 512 1.11 -0.08 -8.53
CA CYS A 512 0.47 -0.45 -7.26
C CYS A 512 0.38 0.71 -6.26
N PHE A 513 1.35 1.63 -6.31
CA PHE A 513 1.37 2.81 -5.47
C PHE A 513 0.50 3.95 -6.03
N ALA A 514 0.39 4.03 -7.35
CA ALA A 514 -0.36 5.06 -8.05
C ALA A 514 -1.88 4.82 -8.01
N VAL A 515 -2.35 3.57 -7.96
CA VAL A 515 -3.78 3.27 -7.88
C VAL A 515 -4.33 3.70 -6.50
N PRO A 516 -5.26 4.68 -6.45
CA PRO A 516 -5.86 5.11 -5.19
C PRO A 516 -6.62 3.97 -4.50
N GLY A 517 -6.71 4.00 -3.18
CA GLY A 517 -7.31 2.90 -2.43
C GLY A 517 -8.80 2.70 -2.73
N THR A 518 -9.56 3.78 -2.90
CA THR A 518 -10.99 3.70 -3.28
C THR A 518 -11.16 3.04 -4.64
N VAL A 519 -10.40 3.50 -5.64
CA VAL A 519 -10.36 2.91 -6.99
C VAL A 519 -10.00 1.43 -6.90
N ALA A 520 -8.98 1.07 -6.12
CA ALA A 520 -8.60 -0.32 -5.91
C ALA A 520 -9.77 -1.13 -5.32
N GLY A 521 -10.46 -0.62 -4.29
CA GLY A 521 -11.63 -1.29 -3.70
C GLY A 521 -12.73 -1.57 -4.72
N VAL A 522 -13.18 -0.55 -5.45
CA VAL A 522 -14.21 -0.68 -6.50
C VAL A 522 -13.78 -1.64 -7.59
N SER A 523 -12.55 -1.46 -8.10
CA SER A 523 -12.01 -2.29 -9.16
C SER A 523 -11.89 -3.77 -8.76
N TYR A 524 -11.63 -4.05 -7.48
CA TYR A 524 -11.57 -5.41 -6.96
C TYR A 524 -12.95 -6.05 -6.86
N ILE A 525 -13.99 -5.32 -6.42
CA ILE A 525 -15.37 -5.83 -6.48
C ILE A 525 -15.71 -6.16 -7.93
N LEU A 526 -15.52 -5.20 -8.85
CA LEU A 526 -15.89 -5.37 -10.26
C LEU A 526 -15.15 -6.55 -10.92
N ALA A 527 -13.87 -6.75 -10.57
CA ALA A 527 -13.07 -7.83 -11.13
C ALA A 527 -13.34 -9.20 -10.52
N PHE A 528 -13.70 -9.25 -9.22
CA PHE A 528 -13.72 -10.49 -8.45
C PHE A 528 -15.10 -10.89 -7.91
N ASN A 529 -16.17 -10.22 -8.34
CA ASN A 529 -17.55 -10.54 -7.97
C ASN A 529 -18.25 -11.45 -9.01
N ASP A 530 -17.67 -11.64 -10.19
CA ASP A 530 -18.21 -12.50 -11.25
C ASP A 530 -17.09 -13.31 -11.92
N ALA A 531 -17.46 -14.17 -12.87
CA ALA A 531 -16.54 -14.89 -13.73
C ALA A 531 -15.52 -13.93 -14.37
N PRO A 532 -14.24 -14.32 -14.43
CA PRO A 532 -13.73 -15.68 -14.30
C PRO A 532 -13.17 -15.98 -12.89
N ILE A 533 -13.11 -15.03 -11.96
CA ILE A 533 -12.49 -15.25 -10.64
C ILE A 533 -13.42 -14.71 -9.57
N TYR A 534 -13.96 -15.58 -8.73
CA TYR A 534 -14.83 -15.18 -7.62
C TYR A 534 -14.04 -15.19 -6.30
N LEU A 535 -13.77 -14.00 -5.74
CA LEU A 535 -13.10 -13.83 -4.43
C LEU A 535 -13.88 -12.92 -3.47
N THR A 536 -14.92 -12.26 -3.96
CA THR A 536 -15.73 -11.33 -3.16
C THR A 536 -16.34 -12.07 -1.97
N GLY A 537 -16.36 -11.40 -0.81
CA GLY A 537 -16.85 -11.99 0.45
C GLY A 537 -15.83 -12.83 1.23
N THR A 538 -14.65 -13.12 0.68
CA THR A 538 -13.61 -13.90 1.37
C THR A 538 -12.55 -13.01 2.01
N GLY A 539 -11.95 -13.42 3.13
CA GLY A 539 -10.80 -12.70 3.72
C GLY A 539 -9.56 -12.66 2.79
N MET A 540 -9.49 -13.57 1.82
CA MET A 540 -8.39 -13.65 0.86
C MET A 540 -8.29 -12.40 -0.03
N ILE A 541 -9.43 -11.84 -0.48
CA ILE A 541 -9.44 -10.63 -1.30
C ILE A 541 -8.86 -9.42 -0.54
N ILE A 542 -9.09 -9.36 0.77
CA ILE A 542 -8.57 -8.32 1.67
C ILE A 542 -7.06 -8.48 1.83
N VAL A 543 -6.57 -9.69 2.14
CA VAL A 543 -5.13 -9.96 2.29
C VAL A 543 -4.39 -9.67 0.98
N LEU A 544 -4.93 -10.10 -0.16
CA LEU A 544 -4.33 -9.84 -1.48
C LEU A 544 -4.33 -8.35 -1.81
N SER A 545 -5.42 -7.62 -1.53
CA SER A 545 -5.47 -6.16 -1.68
C SER A 545 -4.39 -5.47 -0.83
N MET A 546 -4.22 -5.89 0.43
CA MET A 546 -3.16 -5.39 1.31
C MET A 546 -1.76 -5.67 0.75
N VAL A 547 -1.50 -6.90 0.29
CA VAL A 547 -0.20 -7.32 -0.27
C VAL A 547 0.16 -6.47 -1.49
N MET A 548 -0.74 -6.36 -2.46
CA MET A 548 -0.45 -5.68 -3.71
C MET A 548 -0.26 -4.18 -3.49
N ARG A 549 -1.11 -3.55 -2.67
CA ARG A 549 -0.97 -2.11 -2.34
C ARG A 549 0.30 -1.81 -1.56
N ASN A 550 0.77 -2.74 -0.71
CA ASN A 550 1.97 -2.57 0.11
C ASN A 550 3.26 -3.08 -0.53
N MET A 551 3.18 -3.78 -1.66
CA MET A 551 4.33 -4.35 -2.39
C MET A 551 5.50 -3.36 -2.64
N PRO A 552 5.26 -2.09 -3.02
CA PRO A 552 6.36 -1.13 -3.24
C PRO A 552 7.19 -0.82 -1.98
N VAL A 553 6.62 -0.97 -0.79
CA VAL A 553 7.33 -0.80 0.48
C VAL A 553 8.40 -1.89 0.64
N GLY A 554 8.01 -3.15 0.43
CA GLY A 554 8.92 -4.29 0.45
C GLY A 554 10.01 -4.19 -0.62
N MET A 555 9.62 -3.80 -1.84
CA MET A 555 10.54 -3.63 -2.96
C MET A 555 11.60 -2.57 -2.68
N ARG A 556 11.21 -1.36 -2.24
CA ARG A 556 12.16 -0.26 -1.98
C ARG A 556 13.12 -0.58 -0.84
N ALA A 557 12.63 -1.20 0.24
CA ALA A 557 13.48 -1.62 1.34
C ALA A 557 14.51 -2.68 0.90
N ALA A 558 14.09 -3.64 0.07
CA ALA A 558 14.99 -4.64 -0.48
C ALA A 558 15.99 -4.07 -1.49
N ILE A 559 15.60 -3.12 -2.37
CA ILE A 559 16.52 -2.41 -3.28
C ILE A 559 17.60 -1.67 -2.48
N ALA A 560 17.19 -0.93 -1.42
CA ALA A 560 18.13 -0.20 -0.58
C ALA A 560 19.11 -1.13 0.15
N GLY A 561 18.64 -2.29 0.63
CA GLY A 561 19.50 -3.31 1.23
C GLY A 561 20.44 -3.96 0.22
N LEU A 562 19.95 -4.34 -0.97
CA LEU A 562 20.75 -4.94 -2.04
C LEU A 562 21.82 -3.99 -2.57
N GLY A 563 21.54 -2.68 -2.61
CA GLY A 563 22.51 -1.66 -3.03
C GLY A 563 23.73 -1.58 -2.11
N GLN A 564 23.65 -2.09 -0.88
CA GLN A 564 24.78 -2.17 0.06
C GLN A 564 25.59 -3.48 -0.09
N LEU A 565 25.08 -4.46 -0.83
CA LEU A 565 25.72 -5.76 -1.02
C LEU A 565 26.43 -5.81 -2.37
N ASP A 566 27.73 -6.10 -2.35
CA ASP A 566 28.50 -6.27 -3.58
C ASP A 566 27.95 -7.45 -4.41
N LYS A 567 27.99 -7.32 -5.74
CA LYS A 567 27.49 -8.34 -6.67
C LYS A 567 28.39 -9.59 -6.69
N SER A 568 29.67 -9.45 -6.31
CA SER A 568 30.63 -10.56 -6.20
C SER A 568 30.17 -11.68 -5.26
N LEU A 569 29.32 -11.40 -4.26
CA LEU A 569 28.74 -12.43 -3.40
C LEU A 569 27.84 -13.40 -4.19
N ASP A 570 27.04 -12.85 -5.11
CA ASP A 570 26.18 -13.63 -6.00
C ASP A 570 27.04 -14.43 -6.99
N GLU A 571 28.06 -13.80 -7.58
CA GLU A 571 28.96 -14.39 -8.57
C GLU A 571 29.84 -15.51 -7.98
N ALA A 572 30.32 -15.35 -6.75
CA ALA A 572 31.06 -16.39 -6.03
C ALA A 572 30.19 -17.62 -5.77
N SER A 573 28.95 -17.42 -5.34
CA SER A 573 27.99 -18.50 -5.13
C SER A 573 27.70 -19.26 -6.42
N LEU A 574 27.40 -18.55 -7.50
CA LEU A 574 27.12 -19.13 -8.81
C LEU A 574 28.35 -19.86 -9.40
N SER A 575 29.57 -19.35 -9.16
CA SER A 575 30.82 -19.99 -9.59
C SER A 575 31.08 -21.34 -8.91
N LEU A 576 30.62 -21.49 -7.65
CA LEU A 576 30.62 -22.76 -6.92
C LEU A 576 29.47 -23.71 -7.32
N LYS A 577 28.80 -23.44 -8.44
CA LYS A 577 27.63 -24.18 -8.96
C LYS A 577 26.43 -24.18 -8.00
N ALA A 578 26.33 -23.20 -7.09
CA ALA A 578 25.09 -22.95 -6.38
C ALA A 578 24.06 -22.36 -7.37
N GLY A 579 22.79 -22.74 -7.24
CA GLY A 579 21.70 -22.12 -8.02
C GLY A 579 21.18 -20.85 -7.34
N SER A 580 20.52 -19.96 -8.08
CA SER A 580 20.02 -18.68 -7.53
C SER A 580 19.09 -18.85 -6.33
N PHE A 581 18.31 -19.93 -6.25
CA PHE A 581 17.53 -20.26 -5.05
C PHE A 581 18.42 -20.36 -3.81
N LYS A 582 19.54 -21.07 -3.90
CA LYS A 582 20.47 -21.21 -2.77
C LYS A 582 21.16 -19.88 -2.46
N THR A 583 21.59 -19.15 -3.49
CA THR A 583 22.23 -17.84 -3.32
C THR A 583 21.30 -16.87 -2.61
N ILE A 584 20.02 -16.80 -3.01
CA ILE A 584 19.04 -15.92 -2.38
C ILE A 584 18.77 -16.33 -0.94
N PHE A 585 18.43 -17.60 -0.67
CA PHE A 585 17.99 -18.01 0.67
C PHE A 585 19.13 -18.15 1.69
N PHE A 586 20.34 -18.52 1.26
CA PHE A 586 21.45 -18.78 2.18
C PHE A 586 22.50 -17.67 2.24
N ILE A 587 22.56 -16.76 1.27
CA ILE A 587 23.54 -15.66 1.25
C ILE A 587 22.83 -14.31 1.32
N VAL A 588 21.97 -14.00 0.35
CA VAL A 588 21.35 -12.68 0.22
C VAL A 588 20.34 -12.43 1.35
N LEU A 589 19.42 -13.37 1.60
CA LEU A 589 18.36 -13.24 2.59
C LEU A 589 18.92 -13.05 4.02
N PRO A 590 19.92 -13.82 4.49
CA PRO A 590 20.55 -13.57 5.79
C PRO A 590 21.21 -12.20 5.91
N LEU A 591 21.89 -11.74 4.85
CA LEU A 591 22.53 -10.41 4.83
C LEU A 591 21.51 -9.27 4.77
N LEU A 592 20.36 -9.49 4.15
CA LEU A 592 19.25 -8.53 4.05
C LEU A 592 18.29 -8.57 5.24
N LYS A 593 18.48 -9.45 6.24
CA LYS A 593 17.60 -9.57 7.42
C LYS A 593 17.20 -8.21 8.03
N PRO A 594 18.11 -7.25 8.26
CA PRO A 594 17.74 -5.96 8.84
C PRO A 594 16.79 -5.15 7.94
N ALA A 595 17.03 -5.17 6.62
CA ALA A 595 16.19 -4.46 5.65
C ALA A 595 14.81 -5.13 5.53
N LEU A 596 14.76 -6.47 5.54
CA LEU A 596 13.52 -7.24 5.44
C LEU A 596 12.67 -7.13 6.70
N LEU A 597 13.29 -7.12 7.88
CA LEU A 597 12.58 -6.86 9.14
C LEU A 597 11.97 -5.46 9.13
N SER A 598 12.73 -4.44 8.73
CA SER A 598 12.19 -3.08 8.57
C SER A 598 11.03 -3.02 7.57
N ALA A 599 11.14 -3.75 6.44
CA ALA A 599 10.10 -3.85 5.44
C ALA A 599 8.84 -4.53 5.98
N LEU A 600 9.01 -5.60 6.75
CA LEU A 600 7.92 -6.37 7.37
C LEU A 600 7.17 -5.51 8.37
N VAL A 601 7.87 -4.81 9.28
CA VAL A 601 7.24 -3.89 10.25
C VAL A 601 6.46 -2.79 9.54
N THR A 602 7.08 -2.15 8.55
CA THR A 602 6.42 -1.06 7.80
C THR A 602 5.21 -1.57 7.03
N SER A 603 5.28 -2.75 6.44
CA SER A 603 4.17 -3.36 5.71
C SER A 603 3.04 -3.79 6.64
N PHE A 604 3.37 -4.30 7.83
CA PHE A 604 2.41 -4.65 8.87
C PHE A 604 1.66 -3.40 9.36
N VAL A 605 2.40 -2.34 9.71
CA VAL A 605 1.81 -1.08 10.17
C VAL A 605 0.88 -0.50 9.11
N ARG A 606 1.30 -0.49 7.84
CA ARG A 606 0.48 0.01 6.73
C ARG A 606 -0.74 -0.88 6.43
N ALA A 607 -0.63 -2.20 6.64
CA ALA A 607 -1.77 -3.12 6.48
C ALA A 607 -2.83 -2.87 7.57
N MET A 608 -2.42 -2.74 8.83
CA MET A 608 -3.31 -2.44 9.97
C MET A 608 -4.07 -1.12 9.84
N THR A 609 -3.44 -0.10 9.25
CA THR A 609 -4.04 1.24 9.11
C THR A 609 -4.76 1.46 7.78
N THR A 610 -4.79 0.46 6.90
CA THR A 610 -5.48 0.60 5.61
C THR A 610 -6.99 0.58 5.80
N VAL A 611 -7.68 1.50 5.14
CA VAL A 611 -9.15 1.58 5.14
C VAL A 611 -9.69 1.68 3.72
N SER A 612 -9.07 2.49 2.86
CA SER A 612 -9.66 2.95 1.59
C SER A 612 -10.06 1.88 0.59
N ALA A 613 -9.26 0.83 0.42
CA ALA A 613 -9.65 -0.28 -0.44
C ALA A 613 -10.53 -1.29 0.31
N ILE A 614 -10.35 -1.39 1.63
CA ILE A 614 -10.89 -2.47 2.44
C ILE A 614 -12.36 -2.23 2.77
N VAL A 615 -12.79 -0.98 2.93
CA VAL A 615 -14.19 -0.63 3.21
C VAL A 615 -15.17 -1.20 2.16
N PHE A 616 -14.72 -1.34 0.92
CA PHE A 616 -15.47 -1.94 -0.18
C PHE A 616 -15.47 -3.47 -0.16
N LEU A 617 -14.47 -4.09 0.48
CA LEU A 617 -14.22 -5.53 0.41
C LEU A 617 -14.69 -6.29 1.66
N VAL A 618 -14.97 -5.58 2.75
CA VAL A 618 -15.39 -6.18 4.01
C VAL A 618 -16.84 -6.65 3.97
N THR A 619 -17.10 -7.79 4.59
CA THR A 619 -18.43 -8.34 4.84
C THR A 619 -18.70 -8.43 6.34
N ALA A 620 -19.89 -8.91 6.70
CA ALA A 620 -20.25 -9.18 8.09
C ALA A 620 -19.26 -10.13 8.79
N ASP A 621 -18.69 -11.09 8.06
CA ASP A 621 -17.77 -12.09 8.61
C ASP A 621 -16.29 -11.70 8.51
N THR A 622 -15.96 -10.70 7.68
CA THR A 622 -14.57 -10.28 7.41
C THR A 622 -14.26 -8.85 7.88
N ARG A 623 -15.04 -8.34 8.86
CA ARG A 623 -14.94 -6.98 9.38
C ARG A 623 -13.54 -6.69 9.89
N VAL A 624 -12.92 -5.59 9.45
CA VAL A 624 -11.67 -5.09 10.04
C VAL A 624 -11.95 -3.96 11.04
N ALA A 625 -11.00 -3.70 11.93
CA ALA A 625 -11.08 -2.69 12.96
C ALA A 625 -11.33 -1.31 12.39
N THR A 626 -10.67 -0.97 11.28
CA THR A 626 -10.79 0.35 10.67
C THR A 626 -12.16 0.61 10.06
N SER A 627 -12.76 -0.37 9.38
CA SER A 627 -14.14 -0.28 8.87
C SER A 627 -15.15 -0.32 10.02
N TYR A 628 -14.90 -1.09 11.08
CA TYR A 628 -15.77 -1.12 12.25
C TYR A 628 -15.82 0.25 12.93
N ILE A 629 -14.67 0.88 13.19
CA ILE A 629 -14.63 2.23 13.78
C ILE A 629 -15.38 3.21 12.88
N LEU A 630 -15.15 3.13 11.56
CA LEU A 630 -15.81 4.04 10.62
C LEU A 630 -17.34 3.88 10.63
N ASN A 631 -17.86 2.66 10.61
CA ASN A 631 -19.30 2.41 10.68
C ASN A 631 -19.91 2.99 11.97
N ARG A 632 -19.20 2.87 13.11
CA ARG A 632 -19.65 3.49 14.37
C ARG A 632 -19.69 5.01 14.32
N VAL A 633 -18.80 5.62 13.55
CA VAL A 633 -18.83 7.07 13.30
C VAL A 633 -20.02 7.45 12.43
N GLU A 634 -20.33 6.66 11.39
CA GLU A 634 -21.51 6.85 10.55
C GLU A 634 -22.82 6.69 11.34
N ASP A 635 -22.87 5.74 12.26
CA ASP A 635 -24.00 5.50 13.18
C ASP A 635 -24.13 6.59 14.27
N GLY A 636 -23.20 7.54 14.34
CA GLY A 636 -23.17 8.59 15.36
C GLY A 636 -22.69 8.14 16.75
N GLU A 637 -22.20 6.91 16.88
CA GLU A 637 -21.63 6.33 18.10
C GLU A 637 -20.16 6.78 18.33
N TYR A 638 -19.94 8.09 18.38
CA TYR A 638 -18.59 8.67 18.50
C TYR A 638 -17.83 8.16 19.72
N GLY A 639 -18.47 8.00 20.89
CA GLY A 639 -17.83 7.51 22.11
C GLY A 639 -17.21 6.11 21.94
N VAL A 640 -17.93 5.20 21.28
CA VAL A 640 -17.47 3.84 20.95
C VAL A 640 -16.35 3.88 19.92
N ALA A 641 -16.49 4.71 18.88
CA ALA A 641 -15.46 4.88 17.86
C ALA A 641 -14.13 5.42 18.42
N ILE A 642 -14.19 6.40 19.34
CA ILE A 642 -13.01 6.98 20.01
C ILE A 642 -12.37 5.96 20.94
N ALA A 643 -13.16 5.18 21.70
CA ALA A 643 -12.66 4.11 22.56
C ALA A 643 -11.93 3.02 21.78
N TYR A 644 -12.46 2.63 20.62
CA TYR A 644 -11.76 1.71 19.74
C TYR A 644 -10.50 2.39 19.14
N GLY A 645 -10.59 3.63 18.66
CA GLY A 645 -9.44 4.39 18.18
C GLY A 645 -8.29 4.44 19.19
N SER A 646 -8.57 4.67 20.48
CA SER A 646 -7.56 4.70 21.53
C SER A 646 -6.91 3.33 21.77
N ILE A 647 -7.69 2.25 21.76
CA ILE A 647 -7.16 0.87 21.84
C ILE A 647 -6.30 0.53 20.64
N LEU A 648 -6.74 0.89 19.43
CA LEU A 648 -5.99 0.62 18.22
C LEU A 648 -4.61 1.30 18.26
N ILE A 649 -4.54 2.55 18.77
CA ILE A 649 -3.26 3.24 18.99
C ILE A 649 -2.38 2.46 19.97
N VAL A 650 -2.92 2.01 21.12
CA VAL A 650 -2.17 1.24 22.12
C VAL A 650 -1.65 -0.08 21.56
N VAL A 651 -2.50 -0.84 20.87
CA VAL A 651 -2.14 -2.11 20.23
C VAL A 651 -1.06 -1.89 19.18
N MET A 652 -1.19 -0.85 18.35
CA MET A 652 -0.19 -0.53 17.34
C MET A 652 1.15 -0.12 17.94
N MET A 653 1.16 0.70 18.99
CA MET A 653 2.39 1.05 19.70
C MET A 653 3.03 -0.18 20.34
N ALA A 654 2.25 -1.05 20.98
CA ALA A 654 2.75 -2.29 21.58
C ALA A 654 3.40 -3.20 20.53
N ILE A 655 2.76 -3.37 19.37
CA ILE A 655 3.31 -4.20 18.28
C ILE A 655 4.59 -3.57 17.70
N ILE A 656 4.63 -2.25 17.49
CA ILE A 656 5.84 -1.58 17.01
C ILE A 656 6.99 -1.74 18.00
N PHE A 657 6.75 -1.57 19.30
CA PHE A 657 7.77 -1.77 20.32
C PHE A 657 8.22 -3.23 20.39
N LEU A 658 7.30 -4.19 20.26
CA LEU A 658 7.64 -5.61 20.17
C LEU A 658 8.57 -5.89 18.99
N PHE A 659 8.26 -5.34 17.82
CA PHE A 659 9.11 -5.47 16.64
C PHE A 659 10.45 -4.78 16.81
N ASP A 660 10.50 -3.56 17.34
CA ASP A 660 11.76 -2.85 17.58
C ASP A 660 12.62 -3.56 18.63
N TRP A 661 12.00 -4.23 19.61
CA TRP A 661 12.70 -5.09 20.55
C TRP A 661 13.32 -6.32 19.87
N ILE A 662 12.53 -7.05 19.06
CA ILE A 662 13.00 -8.21 18.29
C ILE A 662 14.14 -7.82 17.31
N VAL A 663 14.04 -6.63 16.71
CA VAL A 663 15.01 -6.15 15.72
C VAL A 663 16.22 -5.48 16.38
N GLY A 664 16.03 -4.80 17.52
CA GLY A 664 17.01 -3.97 18.23
C GLY A 664 18.27 -4.72 18.62
N ASP A 665 18.18 -6.03 18.88
CA ASP A 665 19.33 -6.91 19.13
C ASP A 665 20.33 -6.96 17.94
N THR A 666 19.86 -6.72 16.71
CA THR A 666 20.75 -6.65 15.54
C THR A 666 21.54 -5.33 15.45
N ARG A 667 21.03 -4.23 16.01
CA ARG A 667 21.75 -2.94 16.09
C ARG A 667 22.73 -2.92 17.27
N ILE A 668 22.37 -3.53 18.40
CA ILE A 668 23.22 -3.62 19.60
C ILE A 668 24.43 -4.54 19.34
N ALA A 669 24.27 -5.61 18.55
CA ALA A 669 25.38 -6.47 18.14
C ALA A 669 26.49 -5.72 17.37
N ARG A 670 26.14 -4.76 16.50
CA ARG A 670 27.13 -3.88 15.83
C ARG A 670 27.81 -2.92 16.80
N SER A 671 27.11 -2.45 17.84
CA SER A 671 27.71 -1.58 18.87
C SER A 671 28.64 -2.34 19.83
N LYS A 672 28.37 -3.61 20.13
CA LYS A 672 29.26 -4.45 20.96
C LYS A 672 30.53 -4.85 20.18
N ALA A 673 30.41 -5.19 18.90
CA ALA A 673 31.58 -5.47 18.05
C ALA A 673 32.53 -4.25 17.92
N LYS A 674 31.99 -3.03 17.93
CA LYS A 674 32.79 -1.78 17.90
C LYS A 674 33.42 -1.40 19.25
N LYS A 675 33.02 -2.03 20.35
CA LYS A 675 33.65 -1.87 21.68
C LYS A 675 34.66 -2.97 22.00
N MET A 676 34.77 -3.99 21.14
CA MET A 676 35.68 -5.13 21.30
C MET A 676 36.89 -5.10 20.34
N ASN A 677 36.95 -4.09 19.46
CA ASN A 677 38.14 -3.66 18.73
C ASN A 677 38.49 -2.25 19.19
#